data_AF-A0A371JHB5-F1
#
_entry.id   AF-A0A371JHB5-F1
#
_cell.length_a   1.000
_cell.length_b   1.000
_cell.length_c   1.000
_cell.angle_alpha   90.00
_cell.angle_beta   90.00
_cell.angle_gamma   90.00
#
_symmetry.space_group_name_H-M   'P 1'
#
loop_
_entity.id
_entity.type
_entity.pdbx_description
1 polymer ?
#
loop_
_entity_poly.entity_id
_entity_poly.type
_entity_poly.pdbx_seq_one_letter_code
_entity_poly.pdbx_strand_id
1 'polypeptide(L)'
;MNKLVIGILAHVDAGKTTLSESMLYLTGNIKKLGRVDNKDAYLDNYELERSRGITIFSKQAMLEIGQTQITLLDTPGHVDFSAEMERTLQVLDYAILVINGADGVQGHTITLWRLLDMYEIPVFLFINKMDQNGTDQNKIMKDIKNQLDDSCIDFGSEGSEKFNEQLAMCEEGMLEDFLKMGHVNEEKIREAIKERKLFSCFFGSALKLIGIEKFMESLLRYMIIPDYPPEFGAKIFKIARDEQGNRLTYMKITGGGLKVRDALTNNVWEEKVNQIRIYSGQKYDVVNDIEAGSVCAVTGLLHTRPGEGLGIEKDSDTPVLEPVLSYQILLPQGQDPRQMLPKLRQIEEEEPELHIIWNEQLQEIQAQLMGEVQIEIIKSLVQSRFGVNVSFGAGKIVYKETITEMTEGVGHFEPLRHYAEVHLLLEPGELGSGLLFETKCSEDILSKSWQKLVLTHLQEKEHKGVLTGSAITDMKITLVSGRAHMKHTQGGDFREATYRAVRQGLMEANSILLEPYYDYVLEVPKDMVGRAMTDIEKRKGTSEITHTNGLMTVLCGSVPVSTMRNYQQEVITYTKGTGRLFCSLKGYAPCHNESEMIESMGYDAKRDLENPTGSVFCAHGTGFLASWDEVKTHMHVESYLQSKEEIPQEVYQNQISEEQERFVSQEEIEQIISSTYRANQGKKSVWKRSKSVRESYYESYSNVSKTKECKEEYLLVDGYNVIFAWPELSILATDNMDAARTKLLDILSNYEGIRKCNIIVVFDAYRVQGHTEEVITYHNIHMVFTREAQTADQYIERFAHDNQNKYRIVVATSDGLQQIIIRGAGAELLSARELKEEIERANEKIKQEYKEKQEREHNFVLDAMTLETRQQVEEINNKEKTKL
;
A
#
# COMPACT_ATOMS: atom_id res chain seq x y z
N MET A 1 -24.05 -39.14 -0.79
CA MET A 1 -23.41 -39.21 0.55
C MET A 1 -23.16 -37.78 0.96
N ASN A 2 -23.52 -37.38 2.17
CA ASN A 2 -23.44 -35.98 2.58
C ASN A 2 -21.98 -35.62 2.87
N LYS A 3 -21.49 -34.48 2.40
CA LYS A 3 -20.08 -34.08 2.54
C LYS A 3 -19.97 -32.71 3.18
N LEU A 4 -19.06 -32.56 4.12
CA LEU A 4 -18.77 -31.31 4.81
C LEU A 4 -17.26 -31.15 5.02
N VAL A 5 -16.78 -29.92 4.95
CA VAL A 5 -15.41 -29.54 5.28
C VAL A 5 -15.43 -28.71 6.56
N ILE A 6 -14.79 -29.22 7.61
CA ILE A 6 -14.78 -28.59 8.93
C ILE A 6 -13.34 -28.24 9.32
N GLY A 7 -13.11 -27.00 9.69
CA GLY A 7 -11.82 -26.56 10.24
C GLY A 7 -11.83 -26.62 11.75
N ILE A 8 -10.75 -27.09 12.38
CA ILE A 8 -10.54 -26.88 13.82
C ILE A 8 -9.51 -25.77 14.01
N LEU A 9 -9.90 -24.74 14.75
CA LEU A 9 -9.09 -23.58 15.08
C LEU A 9 -8.94 -23.47 16.59
N ALA A 10 -7.79 -23.04 17.06
CA ALA A 10 -7.58 -22.75 18.48
C ALA A 10 -6.35 -21.87 18.71
N HIS A 11 -6.29 -21.24 19.87
CA HIS A 11 -5.03 -20.69 20.36
C HIS A 11 -4.02 -21.82 20.68
N VAL A 12 -2.74 -21.47 20.75
CA VAL A 12 -1.65 -22.39 21.13
C VAL A 12 -2.00 -23.10 22.43
N ASP A 13 -1.71 -24.40 22.49
CA ASP A 13 -1.98 -25.28 23.64
C ASP A 13 -3.45 -25.43 24.05
N ALA A 14 -4.44 -24.94 23.30
CA ALA A 14 -5.86 -25.16 23.62
C ALA A 14 -6.32 -26.62 23.44
N GLY A 15 -5.47 -27.49 22.88
CA GLY A 15 -5.73 -28.92 22.70
C GLY A 15 -6.50 -29.25 21.42
N LYS A 16 -6.29 -28.45 20.37
CA LYS A 16 -6.84 -28.62 19.02
C LYS A 16 -6.50 -29.99 18.42
N THR A 17 -5.21 -30.33 18.32
CA THR A 17 -4.76 -31.65 17.82
C THR A 17 -5.34 -32.78 18.66
N THR A 18 -5.42 -32.61 19.99
CA THR A 18 -6.01 -33.60 20.90
C THR A 18 -7.49 -33.81 20.61
N LEU A 19 -8.25 -32.75 20.33
CA LEU A 19 -9.66 -32.86 19.95
C LEU A 19 -9.81 -33.59 18.60
N SER A 20 -9.00 -33.22 17.60
CA SER A 20 -8.97 -33.88 16.29
C SER A 20 -8.74 -35.38 16.42
N GLU A 21 -7.75 -35.78 17.22
CA GLU A 21 -7.44 -37.20 17.46
C GLU A 21 -8.54 -37.93 18.21
N SER A 22 -9.14 -37.30 19.22
CA SER A 22 -10.24 -37.90 19.96
C SER A 22 -11.46 -38.14 19.07
N MET A 23 -11.77 -37.22 18.14
CA MET A 23 -12.82 -37.44 17.14
C MET A 23 -12.47 -38.59 16.18
N LEU A 24 -11.22 -38.67 15.71
CA LEU A 24 -10.74 -39.77 14.86
C LEU A 24 -10.75 -41.12 15.58
N TYR A 25 -10.51 -41.14 16.89
CA TYR A 25 -10.51 -42.37 17.69
C TYR A 25 -11.93 -42.89 17.90
N LEU A 26 -12.87 -42.01 18.26
CA LEU A 26 -14.26 -42.38 18.51
C LEU A 26 -14.99 -42.84 17.23
N THR A 27 -14.60 -42.30 16.07
CA THR A 27 -15.11 -42.75 14.76
C THR A 27 -14.46 -44.04 14.26
N GLY A 28 -13.42 -44.54 14.94
CA GLY A 28 -12.72 -45.79 14.60
C GLY A 28 -11.66 -45.65 13.50
N ASN A 29 -11.38 -44.44 13.03
CA ASN A 29 -10.37 -44.14 12.01
C ASN A 29 -8.93 -44.35 12.53
N ILE A 30 -8.71 -44.17 13.84
CA ILE A 30 -7.44 -44.51 14.51
C ILE A 30 -7.64 -45.55 15.62
N LYS A 31 -6.70 -46.50 15.73
CA LYS A 31 -6.77 -47.61 16.71
C LYS A 31 -6.25 -47.26 18.10
N LYS A 32 -5.48 -46.18 18.22
CA LYS A 32 -4.87 -45.70 19.47
C LYS A 32 -4.86 -44.17 19.46
N LEU A 33 -5.15 -43.58 20.61
CA LEU A 33 -4.94 -42.14 20.86
C LEU A 33 -3.45 -41.84 20.97
N GLY A 34 -2.98 -40.85 20.21
CA GLY A 34 -1.67 -40.24 20.40
C GLY A 34 -1.75 -39.09 21.41
N ARG A 35 -0.61 -38.51 21.74
CA ARG A 35 -0.47 -37.30 22.55
C ARG A 35 0.61 -36.41 21.98
N VAL A 36 0.31 -35.12 21.94
CA VAL A 36 1.26 -34.07 21.56
C VAL A 36 2.45 -34.05 22.53
N ASP A 37 2.17 -34.09 23.85
CA ASP A 37 3.20 -34.12 24.89
C ASP A 37 4.15 -35.33 24.80
N ASN A 38 3.65 -36.46 24.32
CA ASN A 38 4.44 -37.69 24.14
C ASN A 38 5.06 -37.79 22.73
N LYS A 39 4.83 -36.80 21.86
CA LYS A 39 5.33 -36.75 20.46
C LYS A 39 4.84 -37.89 19.57
N ASP A 40 3.71 -38.51 19.90
CA ASP A 40 3.12 -39.64 19.17
C ASP A 40 1.75 -39.30 18.55
N ALA A 41 1.44 -38.01 18.46
CA ALA A 41 0.26 -37.50 17.75
C ALA A 41 0.25 -37.95 16.27
N TYR A 42 -0.90 -38.44 15.81
CA TYR A 42 -1.13 -38.96 14.45
C TYR A 42 -1.08 -37.86 13.40
N LEU A 43 -1.61 -36.67 13.75
CA LEU A 43 -1.62 -35.54 12.85
C LEU A 43 -0.24 -34.86 12.84
N ASP A 44 0.40 -34.60 13.98
CA ASP A 44 1.69 -33.90 14.05
C ASP A 44 2.88 -34.78 13.67
N ASN A 45 3.15 -34.86 12.37
CA ASN A 45 4.17 -35.73 11.78
C ASN A 45 5.50 -35.02 11.46
N TYR A 46 5.51 -33.69 11.37
CA TYR A 46 6.74 -32.95 11.13
C TYR A 46 7.58 -32.89 12.42
N GLU A 47 8.89 -33.09 12.32
CA GLU A 47 9.77 -33.20 13.51
C GLU A 47 9.68 -31.97 14.41
N LEU A 48 9.59 -30.78 13.82
CA LEU A 48 9.41 -29.53 14.56
C LEU A 48 8.06 -29.46 15.27
N GLU A 49 6.97 -29.90 14.63
CA GLU A 49 5.64 -29.95 15.27
C GLU A 49 5.67 -30.83 16.52
N ARG A 50 6.27 -32.03 16.42
CA ARG A 50 6.47 -32.93 17.56
C ARG A 50 7.38 -32.35 18.63
N SER A 51 8.41 -31.61 18.24
CA SER A 51 9.37 -31.04 19.18
C SER A 51 8.79 -29.88 19.99
N ARG A 52 7.97 -29.04 19.35
CA ARG A 52 7.41 -27.80 19.88
C ARG A 52 5.99 -27.98 20.42
N GLY A 53 5.31 -29.07 20.08
CA GLY A 53 3.92 -29.33 20.47
C GLY A 53 2.90 -28.44 19.76
N ILE A 54 3.25 -27.88 18.59
CA ILE A 54 2.38 -26.98 17.82
C ILE A 54 2.10 -27.58 16.44
N THR A 55 0.91 -27.29 15.88
CA THR A 55 0.62 -27.58 14.48
C THR A 55 1.13 -26.44 13.60
N ILE A 56 1.97 -26.78 12.63
CA ILE A 56 2.60 -25.82 11.71
C ILE A 56 1.88 -25.85 10.36
N PHE A 57 1.59 -27.05 9.85
CA PHE A 57 0.94 -27.21 8.54
C PHE A 57 -0.49 -27.68 8.70
N SER A 58 -1.39 -27.13 7.88
CA SER A 58 -2.77 -27.62 7.79
C SER A 58 -2.79 -29.07 7.32
N LYS A 59 -3.48 -29.94 8.07
CA LYS A 59 -3.61 -31.38 7.78
C LYS A 59 -5.05 -31.82 7.60
N GLN A 60 -5.25 -32.72 6.65
CA GLN A 60 -6.55 -33.29 6.32
C GLN A 60 -6.73 -34.66 6.97
N ALA A 61 -7.87 -34.86 7.61
CA ALA A 61 -8.32 -36.17 8.08
C ALA A 61 -9.78 -36.40 7.67
N MET A 62 -10.10 -37.62 7.25
CA MET A 62 -11.46 -37.98 6.88
C MET A 62 -12.14 -38.71 8.03
N LEU A 63 -13.34 -38.27 8.38
CA LEU A 63 -14.22 -38.85 9.38
C LEU A 63 -15.51 -39.31 8.70
N GLU A 64 -15.99 -40.49 9.05
CA GLU A 64 -17.31 -40.97 8.62
C GLU A 64 -18.20 -41.10 9.85
N ILE A 65 -19.28 -40.31 9.90
CA ILE A 65 -20.23 -40.34 11.01
C ILE A 65 -21.63 -40.52 10.42
N GLY A 66 -22.19 -41.72 10.61
CA GLY A 66 -23.48 -42.10 10.02
C GLY A 66 -23.43 -42.12 8.48
N GLN A 67 -24.21 -41.24 7.83
CA GLN A 67 -24.25 -41.10 6.36
C GLN A 67 -23.49 -39.86 5.84
N THR A 68 -22.78 -39.17 6.75
CA THR A 68 -22.05 -37.93 6.46
C THR A 68 -20.55 -38.16 6.53
N GLN A 69 -19.86 -37.74 5.48
CA GLN A 69 -18.41 -37.71 5.38
C GLN A 69 -17.92 -36.31 5.73
N ILE A 70 -17.10 -36.21 6.77
CA ILE A 70 -16.53 -34.95 7.24
C ILE A 70 -15.05 -34.95 6.90
N THR A 71 -14.62 -33.94 6.15
CA THR A 71 -13.22 -33.62 5.94
C THR A 71 -12.79 -32.64 7.02
N LEU A 72 -11.98 -33.10 7.96
CA LEU A 72 -11.42 -32.29 9.02
C LEU A 72 -10.13 -31.64 8.54
N LEU A 73 -10.06 -30.31 8.61
CA LEU A 73 -8.85 -29.53 8.37
C LEU A 73 -8.33 -28.99 9.70
N ASP A 74 -7.21 -29.55 10.14
CA ASP A 74 -6.55 -29.10 11.36
C ASP A 74 -5.67 -27.88 11.05
N THR A 75 -6.08 -26.67 11.46
CA THR A 75 -5.44 -25.39 11.05
C THR A 75 -4.42 -24.89 12.07
N PRO A 76 -3.28 -24.32 11.67
CA PRO A 76 -2.27 -23.81 12.60
C PRO A 76 -2.85 -22.84 13.66
N GLY A 77 -2.45 -23.01 14.92
CA GLY A 77 -2.98 -22.22 16.06
C GLY A 77 -2.06 -21.10 16.55
N HIS A 78 -0.89 -20.96 15.92
CA HIS A 78 0.13 -19.96 16.26
C HIS A 78 0.04 -18.76 15.31
N VAL A 79 0.27 -17.55 15.84
CA VAL A 79 0.12 -16.29 15.10
C VAL A 79 1.02 -16.22 13.86
N ASP A 80 2.23 -16.76 13.93
CA ASP A 80 3.17 -16.85 12.80
C ASP A 80 2.67 -17.65 11.58
N PHE A 81 1.61 -18.46 11.70
CA PHE A 81 1.00 -19.22 10.59
C PHE A 81 -0.42 -18.75 10.27
N SER A 82 -0.78 -17.54 10.70
CA SER A 82 -2.15 -17.06 10.52
C SER A 82 -2.53 -16.94 9.04
N ALA A 83 -1.55 -16.66 8.20
CA ALA A 83 -1.64 -16.66 6.75
C ALA A 83 -2.07 -18.02 6.15
N GLU A 84 -1.41 -19.13 6.54
CA GLU A 84 -1.81 -20.49 6.12
C GLU A 84 -3.19 -20.86 6.65
N MET A 85 -3.47 -20.49 7.90
CA MET A 85 -4.79 -20.69 8.49
C MET A 85 -5.86 -19.93 7.69
N GLU A 86 -5.64 -18.65 7.36
CA GLU A 86 -6.58 -17.80 6.64
C GLU A 86 -6.92 -18.39 5.26
N ARG A 87 -5.92 -18.88 4.52
CA ARG A 87 -6.18 -19.63 3.27
C ARG A 87 -7.06 -20.85 3.49
N THR A 88 -6.87 -21.54 4.61
CA THR A 88 -7.68 -22.73 4.96
C THR A 88 -9.12 -22.35 5.29
N LEU A 89 -9.38 -21.16 5.86
CA LEU A 89 -10.74 -20.69 6.18
C LEU A 89 -11.63 -20.59 4.94
N GLN A 90 -11.05 -20.19 3.81
CA GLN A 90 -11.78 -19.96 2.55
C GLN A 90 -12.42 -21.22 1.96
N VAL A 91 -12.05 -22.41 2.44
CA VAL A 91 -12.59 -23.69 1.99
C VAL A 91 -13.43 -24.39 3.06
N LEU A 92 -13.68 -23.78 4.21
CA LEU A 92 -14.49 -24.40 5.26
C LEU A 92 -15.98 -24.21 4.99
N ASP A 93 -16.78 -25.21 5.34
CA ASP A 93 -18.24 -25.05 5.48
C ASP A 93 -18.61 -24.68 6.92
N TYR A 94 -17.86 -25.21 7.89
CA TYR A 94 -18.03 -24.95 9.32
C TYR A 94 -16.67 -24.88 10.02
N ALA A 95 -16.63 -24.22 11.17
CA ALA A 95 -15.47 -24.14 12.03
C ALA A 95 -15.77 -24.63 13.44
N ILE A 96 -14.80 -25.30 14.06
CA ILE A 96 -14.78 -25.62 15.48
C ILE A 96 -13.72 -24.75 16.14
N LEU A 97 -14.16 -23.79 16.97
CA LEU A 97 -13.26 -22.95 17.76
C LEU A 97 -13.04 -23.56 19.14
N VAL A 98 -11.81 -24.02 19.40
CA VAL A 98 -11.43 -24.64 20.66
C VAL A 98 -10.86 -23.59 21.62
N ILE A 99 -11.40 -23.54 22.83
CA ILE A 99 -10.98 -22.62 23.88
C ILE A 99 -10.49 -23.43 25.08
N ASN A 100 -9.34 -23.08 25.66
CA ASN A 100 -8.89 -23.70 26.89
C ASN A 100 -9.74 -23.19 28.07
N GLY A 101 -10.39 -24.10 28.80
CA GLY A 101 -11.22 -23.75 29.96
C GLY A 101 -10.43 -23.09 31.10
N ALA A 102 -9.14 -23.39 31.26
CA ALA A 102 -8.32 -22.76 32.31
C ALA A 102 -7.91 -21.32 31.95
N ASP A 103 -7.60 -21.09 30.66
CA ASP A 103 -7.08 -19.81 30.19
C ASP A 103 -8.21 -18.85 29.75
N GLY A 104 -9.39 -19.37 29.40
CA GLY A 104 -10.51 -18.56 28.92
C GLY A 104 -10.27 -17.99 27.52
N VAL A 105 -10.95 -16.87 27.20
CA VAL A 105 -10.81 -16.21 25.91
C VAL A 105 -9.48 -15.43 25.86
N GLN A 106 -8.64 -15.77 24.88
CA GLN A 106 -7.31 -15.17 24.68
C GLN A 106 -7.32 -14.18 23.49
N GLY A 107 -6.30 -13.32 23.40
CA GLY A 107 -6.18 -12.35 22.30
C GLY A 107 -6.14 -12.98 20.91
N HIS A 108 -5.47 -14.13 20.76
CA HIS A 108 -5.52 -14.88 19.51
C HIS A 108 -6.91 -15.49 19.26
N THR A 109 -7.62 -15.96 20.28
CA THR A 109 -9.01 -16.46 20.13
C THR A 109 -9.93 -15.39 19.55
N ILE A 110 -9.81 -14.14 20.01
CA ILE A 110 -10.55 -13.00 19.44
C ILE A 110 -10.17 -12.75 17.98
N THR A 111 -8.90 -12.99 17.63
CA THR A 111 -8.41 -12.88 16.26
C THR A 111 -9.06 -13.91 15.35
N LEU A 112 -9.07 -15.16 15.78
CA LEU A 112 -9.75 -16.26 15.08
C LEU A 112 -11.25 -15.96 14.94
N TRP A 113 -11.88 -15.45 16.01
CA TRP A 113 -13.30 -15.08 15.98
C TRP A 113 -13.61 -14.02 14.92
N ARG A 114 -12.81 -12.94 14.86
CA ARG A 114 -12.96 -11.90 13.83
C ARG A 114 -12.74 -12.43 12.41
N LEU A 115 -11.77 -13.32 12.20
CA LEU A 115 -11.54 -13.94 10.89
C LEU A 115 -12.74 -14.80 10.48
N LEU A 116 -13.25 -15.64 11.37
CA LEU A 116 -14.45 -16.44 11.12
C LEU A 116 -15.67 -15.57 10.80
N ASP A 117 -15.74 -14.36 11.36
CA ASP A 117 -16.76 -13.37 11.05
C ASP A 117 -16.60 -12.75 9.66
N MET A 118 -15.39 -12.29 9.31
CA MET A 118 -15.10 -11.72 8.00
C MET A 118 -15.32 -12.71 6.85
N TYR A 119 -15.04 -14.00 7.09
CA TYR A 119 -15.28 -15.07 6.11
C TYR A 119 -16.69 -15.69 6.19
N GLU A 120 -17.57 -15.16 7.07
CA GLU A 120 -18.94 -15.63 7.26
C GLU A 120 -19.06 -17.15 7.56
N ILE A 121 -18.07 -17.73 8.24
CA ILE A 121 -18.02 -19.17 8.51
C ILE A 121 -18.82 -19.49 9.78
N PRO A 122 -19.81 -20.39 9.75
CA PRO A 122 -20.54 -20.84 10.94
C PRO A 122 -19.63 -21.53 11.97
N VAL A 123 -19.83 -21.26 13.26
CA VAL A 123 -18.90 -21.71 14.33
C VAL A 123 -19.58 -22.53 15.42
N PHE A 124 -18.91 -23.63 15.79
CA PHE A 124 -19.17 -24.40 17.01
C PHE A 124 -18.03 -24.15 18.00
N LEU A 125 -18.35 -23.86 19.26
CA LEU A 125 -17.36 -23.65 20.31
C LEU A 125 -17.19 -24.91 21.16
N PHE A 126 -15.94 -25.33 21.35
CA PHE A 126 -15.60 -26.42 22.26
C PHE A 126 -14.62 -25.93 23.34
N ILE A 127 -15.12 -25.82 24.56
CA ILE A 127 -14.33 -25.46 25.74
C ILE A 127 -13.67 -26.73 26.27
N ASN A 128 -12.37 -26.83 26.03
CA ASN A 128 -11.54 -27.99 26.32
C ASN A 128 -10.84 -27.88 27.68
N LYS A 129 -10.21 -28.97 28.14
CA LYS A 129 -9.44 -29.07 29.39
C LYS A 129 -10.24 -28.69 30.65
N MET A 130 -11.56 -28.91 30.65
CA MET A 130 -12.43 -28.68 31.81
C MET A 130 -12.15 -29.62 33.00
N ASP A 131 -11.17 -30.50 32.86
CA ASP A 131 -10.71 -31.39 33.92
C ASP A 131 -9.55 -30.81 34.75
N GLN A 132 -9.07 -29.62 34.41
CA GLN A 132 -8.04 -28.90 35.17
C GLN A 132 -8.62 -28.21 36.41
N ASN A 133 -7.81 -28.10 37.47
CA ASN A 133 -8.24 -27.44 38.70
C ASN A 133 -8.42 -25.92 38.47
N GLY A 134 -9.58 -25.38 38.85
CA GLY A 134 -9.89 -23.95 38.75
C GLY A 134 -10.77 -23.55 37.57
N THR A 135 -11.18 -24.51 36.72
CA THR A 135 -12.15 -24.24 35.64
C THR A 135 -13.58 -24.15 36.19
N ASP A 136 -14.24 -23.01 35.99
CA ASP A 136 -15.65 -22.79 36.34
C ASP A 136 -16.45 -22.49 35.05
N GLN A 137 -17.35 -23.42 34.71
CA GLN A 137 -18.20 -23.35 33.52
C GLN A 137 -19.02 -22.06 33.45
N ASN A 138 -19.59 -21.60 34.56
CA ASN A 138 -20.43 -20.39 34.58
C ASN A 138 -19.60 -19.13 34.35
N LYS A 139 -18.40 -19.08 34.94
CA LYS A 139 -17.47 -17.96 34.77
C LYS A 139 -16.98 -17.88 33.32
N ILE A 140 -16.58 -19.01 32.74
CA ILE A 140 -16.11 -19.11 31.36
C ILE A 140 -17.24 -18.74 30.38
N MET A 141 -18.46 -19.23 30.59
CA MET A 141 -19.59 -18.88 29.75
C MET A 141 -19.89 -17.38 29.78
N LYS A 142 -19.82 -16.74 30.95
CA LYS A 142 -19.97 -15.29 31.06
C LYS A 142 -18.85 -14.54 30.34
N ASP A 143 -17.63 -15.05 30.39
CA ASP A 143 -16.48 -14.46 29.70
C ASP A 143 -16.63 -14.55 28.17
N ILE A 144 -17.02 -15.72 27.66
CA ILE A 144 -17.31 -15.96 26.25
C ILE A 144 -18.40 -15.00 25.75
N LYS A 145 -19.51 -14.88 26.49
CA LYS A 145 -20.61 -13.96 26.15
C LYS A 145 -20.17 -12.49 26.07
N ASN A 146 -19.32 -12.07 27.00
CA ASN A 146 -18.85 -10.69 27.05
C ASN A 146 -17.80 -10.35 25.98
N GLN A 147 -16.92 -11.31 25.65
CA GLN A 147 -15.79 -11.07 24.77
C GLN A 147 -16.03 -11.47 23.31
N LEU A 148 -16.87 -12.49 23.06
CA LEU A 148 -17.17 -13.00 21.72
C LEU A 148 -18.55 -12.51 21.25
N ASP A 149 -19.63 -13.05 21.82
CA ASP A 149 -21.01 -12.66 21.49
C ASP A 149 -22.00 -13.17 22.55
N ASP A 150 -23.04 -12.39 22.90
CA ASP A 150 -24.06 -12.81 23.88
C ASP A 150 -24.91 -14.00 23.39
N SER A 151 -24.98 -14.23 22.08
CA SER A 151 -25.65 -15.37 21.46
C SER A 151 -24.88 -16.70 21.60
N CYS A 152 -23.81 -16.73 22.39
CA CYS A 152 -23.16 -17.97 22.82
C CYS A 152 -24.00 -18.69 23.89
N ILE A 153 -24.46 -19.91 23.60
CA ILE A 153 -25.36 -20.69 24.47
C ILE A 153 -24.77 -22.06 24.80
N ASP A 154 -25.01 -22.55 26.01
CA ASP A 154 -24.56 -23.86 26.49
C ASP A 154 -25.48 -25.00 26.00
N PHE A 155 -25.03 -25.73 24.98
CA PHE A 155 -25.74 -26.90 24.44
C PHE A 155 -25.53 -28.16 25.30
N GLY A 156 -24.64 -28.11 26.30
CA GLY A 156 -24.57 -29.12 27.36
C GLY A 156 -25.89 -29.22 28.15
N SER A 157 -26.62 -28.10 28.28
CA SER A 157 -27.88 -27.96 29.02
C SER A 157 -29.17 -28.14 28.18
N GLU A 158 -29.03 -28.75 26.99
CA GLU A 158 -30.13 -29.01 26.06
C GLU A 158 -31.35 -29.67 26.75
N GLY A 159 -32.54 -29.15 26.47
CA GLY A 159 -33.80 -29.61 27.06
C GLY A 159 -34.21 -28.91 28.36
N SER A 160 -33.38 -28.01 28.90
CA SER A 160 -33.79 -27.13 30.01
C SER A 160 -34.68 -25.98 29.54
N GLU A 161 -35.54 -25.47 30.45
CA GLU A 161 -36.36 -24.28 30.19
C GLU A 161 -35.49 -23.07 29.88
N LYS A 162 -34.42 -22.88 30.68
CA LYS A 162 -33.41 -21.83 30.49
C LYS A 162 -32.72 -21.88 29.12
N PHE A 163 -32.49 -23.07 28.57
CA PHE A 163 -31.90 -23.21 27.23
C PHE A 163 -32.84 -22.67 26.14
N ASN A 164 -34.13 -23.00 26.21
CA ASN A 164 -35.12 -22.48 25.26
C ASN A 164 -35.35 -20.97 25.42
N GLU A 165 -35.35 -20.45 26.66
CA GLU A 165 -35.41 -19.01 26.93
C GLU A 165 -34.23 -18.27 26.29
N GLN A 166 -33.01 -18.81 26.40
CA GLN A 166 -31.82 -18.21 25.81
C GLN A 166 -31.87 -18.24 24.28
N LEU A 167 -32.31 -19.35 23.67
CA LEU A 167 -32.49 -19.44 22.22
C LEU A 167 -33.51 -18.41 21.71
N ALA A 168 -34.61 -18.22 22.44
CA ALA A 168 -35.63 -17.24 22.11
C ALA A 168 -35.11 -15.79 22.13
N MET A 169 -34.02 -15.49 22.86
CA MET A 169 -33.42 -14.17 22.90
C MET A 169 -32.52 -13.86 21.69
N CYS A 170 -32.06 -14.87 20.95
CA CYS A 170 -31.15 -14.68 19.82
C CYS A 170 -31.84 -14.19 18.55
N GLU A 171 -33.08 -14.63 18.29
CA GLU A 171 -33.79 -14.30 17.06
C GLU A 171 -35.32 -14.20 17.27
N GLU A 172 -35.95 -13.20 16.64
CA GLU A 172 -37.40 -12.97 16.73
C GLU A 172 -38.22 -14.21 16.31
N GLY A 173 -37.77 -14.90 15.27
CA GLY A 173 -38.40 -16.14 14.80
C GLY A 173 -38.39 -17.25 15.84
N MET A 174 -37.34 -17.34 16.67
CA MET A 174 -37.27 -18.31 17.77
C MET A 174 -38.14 -17.91 18.95
N LEU A 175 -38.22 -16.60 19.25
CA LEU A 175 -39.10 -16.07 20.28
C LEU A 175 -40.57 -16.41 20.00
N GLU A 176 -41.00 -16.27 18.75
CA GLU A 176 -42.36 -16.65 18.34
C GLU A 176 -42.67 -18.13 18.59
N ASP A 177 -41.73 -19.02 18.27
CA ASP A 177 -41.89 -20.46 18.46
C ASP A 177 -41.97 -20.81 19.95
N PHE A 178 -41.09 -20.20 20.75
CA PHE A 178 -41.09 -20.38 22.20
C PHE A 178 -42.41 -19.91 22.83
N LEU A 179 -42.94 -18.76 22.44
CA LEU A 179 -44.22 -18.25 22.94
C LEU A 179 -45.42 -19.13 22.52
N LYS A 180 -45.36 -19.77 21.34
CA LYS A 180 -46.44 -20.62 20.82
C LYS A 180 -46.38 -22.06 21.36
N MET A 181 -45.19 -22.64 21.44
CA MET A 181 -44.97 -24.08 21.65
C MET A 181 -44.18 -24.42 22.92
N GLY A 182 -43.61 -23.42 23.61
CA GLY A 182 -42.73 -23.61 24.78
C GLY A 182 -41.34 -24.15 24.44
N HIS A 183 -41.02 -24.35 23.15
CA HIS A 183 -39.71 -24.78 22.66
C HIS A 183 -39.46 -24.22 21.27
N VAL A 184 -38.17 -24.11 20.90
CA VAL A 184 -37.75 -23.60 19.59
C VAL A 184 -37.60 -24.75 18.59
N ASN A 185 -38.05 -24.55 17.35
CA ASN A 185 -37.92 -25.56 16.30
C ASN A 185 -36.44 -25.75 15.89
N GLU A 186 -36.03 -27.00 15.69
CA GLU A 186 -34.66 -27.36 15.30
C GLU A 186 -34.22 -26.74 13.97
N GLU A 187 -35.14 -26.59 13.01
CA GLU A 187 -34.81 -25.98 11.71
C GLU A 187 -34.33 -24.54 11.86
N LYS A 188 -34.97 -23.74 12.72
CA LYS A 188 -34.54 -22.37 13.01
C LYS A 188 -33.20 -22.33 13.73
N ILE A 189 -32.95 -23.28 14.64
CA ILE A 189 -31.64 -23.39 15.32
C ILE A 189 -30.53 -23.63 14.29
N ARG A 190 -30.77 -24.51 13.31
CA ARG A 190 -29.82 -24.76 12.21
C ARG A 190 -29.57 -23.51 11.36
N GLU A 191 -30.63 -22.81 10.99
CA GLU A 191 -30.55 -21.57 10.20
C GLU A 191 -29.77 -20.49 10.96
N ALA A 192 -30.07 -20.26 12.24
CA ALA A 192 -29.35 -19.26 13.03
C ALA A 192 -27.88 -19.60 13.26
N ILE A 193 -27.51 -20.88 13.39
CA ILE A 193 -26.09 -21.28 13.44
C ILE A 193 -25.42 -21.01 12.10
N LYS A 194 -26.08 -21.35 10.98
CA LYS A 194 -25.58 -21.10 9.63
C LYS A 194 -25.42 -19.60 9.35
N GLU A 195 -26.32 -18.76 9.84
CA GLU A 195 -26.27 -17.31 9.70
C GLU A 195 -25.41 -16.62 10.76
N ARG A 196 -24.70 -17.38 11.61
CA ARG A 196 -23.85 -16.85 12.70
C ARG A 196 -24.60 -15.95 13.69
N LYS A 197 -25.90 -16.16 13.86
CA LYS A 197 -26.74 -15.50 14.88
C LYS A 197 -26.77 -16.27 16.20
N LEU A 198 -26.42 -17.55 16.16
CA LEU A 198 -26.42 -18.44 17.32
C LEU A 198 -25.13 -19.25 17.35
N PHE A 199 -24.48 -19.30 18.50
CA PHE A 199 -23.23 -20.04 18.68
C PHE A 199 -23.37 -21.10 19.75
N SER A 200 -23.10 -22.35 19.38
CA SER A 200 -23.23 -23.48 20.29
C SER A 200 -21.93 -23.73 21.06
N CYS A 201 -22.02 -23.70 22.39
CA CYS A 201 -20.91 -23.96 23.30
C CYS A 201 -21.04 -25.34 23.94
N PHE A 202 -19.95 -26.11 23.89
CA PHE A 202 -19.82 -27.40 24.53
C PHE A 202 -18.65 -27.40 25.50
N PHE A 203 -18.83 -28.04 26.66
CA PHE A 203 -17.78 -28.17 27.67
C PHE A 203 -17.32 -29.62 27.76
N GLY A 204 -16.00 -29.82 27.78
CA GLY A 204 -15.45 -31.17 27.82
C GLY A 204 -13.95 -31.23 28.08
N SER A 205 -13.44 -32.45 27.99
CA SER A 205 -12.00 -32.74 28.04
C SER A 205 -11.66 -33.72 26.92
N ALA A 206 -10.98 -33.21 25.90
CA ALA A 206 -10.50 -33.99 24.76
C ALA A 206 -9.61 -35.16 25.23
N LEU A 207 -8.75 -34.88 26.22
CA LEU A 207 -7.80 -35.85 26.77
C LEU A 207 -8.48 -37.02 27.49
N LYS A 208 -9.61 -36.76 28.16
CA LYS A 208 -10.36 -37.78 28.92
C LYS A 208 -11.57 -38.34 28.15
N LEU A 209 -11.75 -37.95 26.88
CA LEU A 209 -12.92 -38.29 26.05
C LEU A 209 -14.26 -37.86 26.66
N ILE A 210 -14.27 -36.81 27.49
CA ILE A 210 -15.49 -36.33 28.15
C ILE A 210 -16.17 -35.28 27.26
N GLY A 211 -17.45 -35.49 26.94
CA GLY A 211 -18.29 -34.53 26.20
C GLY A 211 -18.15 -34.57 24.68
N ILE A 212 -17.23 -35.37 24.13
CA ILE A 212 -16.93 -35.42 22.69
C ILE A 212 -18.02 -36.16 21.90
N GLU A 213 -18.56 -37.26 22.43
CA GLU A 213 -19.64 -38.01 21.77
C GLU A 213 -20.89 -37.14 21.58
N LYS A 214 -21.36 -36.50 22.67
CA LYS A 214 -22.47 -35.54 22.62
C LYS A 214 -22.19 -34.40 21.65
N PHE A 215 -20.95 -33.87 21.66
CA PHE A 215 -20.55 -32.83 20.71
C PHE A 215 -20.68 -33.29 19.25
N MET A 216 -20.15 -34.46 18.90
CA MET A 216 -20.23 -35.01 17.53
C MET A 216 -21.67 -35.29 17.09
N GLU A 217 -22.51 -35.81 17.99
CA GLU A 217 -23.94 -35.99 17.71
C GLU A 217 -24.64 -34.65 17.42
N SER A 218 -24.32 -33.61 18.20
CA SER A 218 -24.84 -32.26 17.96
C SER A 218 -24.32 -31.64 16.65
N LEU A 219 -23.06 -31.85 16.27
CA LEU A 219 -22.54 -31.38 14.98
C LEU A 219 -23.39 -31.94 13.83
N LEU A 220 -23.66 -33.25 13.83
CA LEU A 220 -24.51 -33.88 12.81
C LEU A 220 -25.95 -33.38 12.82
N ARG A 221 -26.49 -33.07 14.00
CA ARG A 221 -27.88 -32.62 14.14
C ARG A 221 -28.06 -31.18 13.68
N TYR A 222 -27.08 -30.30 13.90
CA TYR A 222 -27.24 -28.86 13.67
C TYR A 222 -26.53 -28.31 12.42
N MET A 223 -25.67 -29.09 11.76
CA MET A 223 -25.07 -28.68 10.49
C MET A 223 -26.04 -28.82 9.31
N ILE A 224 -26.02 -27.83 8.42
CA ILE A 224 -26.72 -27.84 7.14
C ILE A 224 -25.70 -28.13 6.05
N ILE A 225 -26.02 -29.08 5.17
CA ILE A 225 -25.16 -29.38 4.02
C ILE A 225 -25.36 -28.27 2.97
N PRO A 226 -24.26 -27.65 2.48
CA PRO A 226 -24.35 -26.69 1.39
C PRO A 226 -24.94 -27.32 0.12
N ASP A 227 -25.77 -26.56 -0.58
CA ASP A 227 -26.24 -26.93 -1.92
C ASP A 227 -25.24 -26.43 -2.96
N TYR A 228 -24.71 -27.34 -3.78
CA TYR A 228 -23.66 -27.02 -4.74
C TYR A 228 -24.22 -26.94 -6.16
N PRO A 229 -23.87 -25.91 -6.93
CA PRO A 229 -24.32 -25.78 -8.32
C PRO A 229 -23.78 -26.92 -9.20
N PRO A 230 -24.46 -27.23 -10.32
CA PRO A 230 -24.04 -28.29 -11.25
C PRO A 230 -22.83 -27.89 -12.11
N GLU A 231 -22.55 -26.60 -12.23
CA GLU A 231 -21.39 -26.08 -12.97
C GLU A 231 -20.10 -26.29 -12.16
N PHE A 232 -19.00 -26.58 -12.85
CA PHE A 232 -17.73 -26.85 -12.18
C PHE A 232 -17.21 -25.60 -11.46
N GLY A 233 -16.92 -25.75 -10.18
CA GLY A 233 -16.28 -24.75 -9.34
C GLY A 233 -15.26 -25.40 -8.43
N ALA A 234 -14.07 -24.81 -8.33
CA ALA A 234 -13.07 -25.25 -7.37
C ALA A 234 -12.27 -24.08 -6.81
N LYS A 235 -11.91 -24.17 -5.54
CA LYS A 235 -11.12 -23.15 -4.85
C LYS A 235 -9.82 -23.74 -4.35
N ILE A 236 -8.70 -23.18 -4.79
CA ILE A 236 -7.36 -23.62 -4.41
C ILE A 236 -6.95 -22.90 -3.13
N PHE A 237 -6.51 -23.64 -2.11
CA PHE A 237 -6.13 -23.04 -0.83
C PHE A 237 -4.70 -23.39 -0.39
N LYS A 238 -4.10 -24.44 -0.94
CA LYS A 238 -2.76 -24.88 -0.56
C LYS A 238 -2.04 -25.51 -1.74
N ILE A 239 -0.75 -25.21 -1.85
CA ILE A 239 0.18 -25.90 -2.75
C ILE A 239 1.21 -26.59 -1.88
N ALA A 240 1.53 -27.83 -2.21
CA ALA A 240 2.60 -28.57 -1.55
C ALA A 240 3.34 -29.43 -2.57
N ARG A 241 4.38 -30.11 -2.12
CA ARG A 241 5.12 -31.09 -2.92
C ARG A 241 5.19 -32.42 -2.19
N ASP A 242 5.12 -33.52 -2.95
CA ASP A 242 5.33 -34.85 -2.39
C ASP A 242 6.82 -35.17 -2.18
N GLU A 243 7.13 -36.31 -1.56
CA GLU A 243 8.51 -36.76 -1.31
C GLU A 243 9.34 -36.93 -2.60
N GLN A 244 8.68 -37.08 -3.75
CA GLN A 244 9.33 -37.18 -5.06
C GLN A 244 9.52 -35.81 -5.73
N GLY A 245 9.03 -34.74 -5.11
CA GLY A 245 9.08 -33.36 -5.61
C GLY A 245 7.94 -33.01 -6.58
N ASN A 246 6.95 -33.88 -6.77
CA ASN A 246 5.80 -33.58 -7.60
C ASN A 246 4.92 -32.54 -6.92
N ARG A 247 4.50 -31.56 -7.71
CA ARG A 247 3.61 -30.48 -7.27
C ARG A 247 2.19 -31.00 -7.04
N LEU A 248 1.63 -30.66 -5.89
CA LEU A 248 0.28 -31.00 -5.45
C LEU A 248 -0.51 -29.71 -5.23
N THR A 249 -1.61 -29.56 -5.94
CA THR A 249 -2.54 -28.44 -5.76
C THR A 249 -3.73 -28.94 -4.95
N TYR A 250 -3.90 -28.44 -3.72
CA TYR A 250 -5.04 -28.75 -2.86
C TYR A 250 -6.17 -27.77 -3.15
N MET A 251 -7.35 -28.32 -3.43
CA MET A 251 -8.55 -27.56 -3.74
C MET A 251 -9.80 -28.18 -3.13
N LYS A 252 -10.80 -27.34 -2.87
CA LYS A 252 -12.17 -27.76 -2.57
C LYS A 252 -13.01 -27.64 -3.82
N ILE A 253 -13.75 -28.68 -4.17
CA ILE A 253 -14.72 -28.63 -5.25
C ILE A 253 -16.01 -28.04 -4.70
N THR A 254 -16.44 -26.90 -5.23
CA THR A 254 -17.63 -26.15 -4.79
C THR A 254 -18.77 -26.22 -5.80
N GLY A 255 -18.57 -26.89 -6.94
CA GLY A 255 -19.62 -27.10 -7.93
C GLY A 255 -19.27 -28.22 -8.90
N GLY A 256 -20.29 -28.91 -9.40
CA GLY A 256 -20.16 -30.00 -10.36
C GLY A 256 -19.27 -31.15 -9.86
N GLY A 257 -18.37 -31.62 -10.71
CA GLY A 257 -17.39 -32.65 -10.37
C GLY A 257 -16.16 -32.58 -11.27
N LEU A 258 -15.07 -33.20 -10.82
CA LEU A 258 -13.79 -33.23 -11.51
C LEU A 258 -13.40 -34.68 -11.82
N LYS A 259 -12.97 -34.94 -13.05
CA LYS A 259 -12.46 -36.25 -13.47
C LYS A 259 -11.00 -36.17 -13.88
N VAL A 260 -10.32 -37.31 -13.77
CA VAL A 260 -8.95 -37.45 -14.28
C VAL A 260 -8.93 -37.19 -15.79
N ARG A 261 -7.95 -36.38 -16.24
CA ARG A 261 -7.76 -35.83 -17.61
C ARG A 261 -8.66 -34.67 -18.00
N ASP A 262 -9.50 -34.17 -17.11
CA ASP A 262 -10.21 -32.93 -17.36
C ASP A 262 -9.21 -31.77 -17.50
N ALA A 263 -9.54 -30.83 -18.38
CA ALA A 263 -8.77 -29.61 -18.59
C ALA A 263 -9.34 -28.50 -17.69
N LEU A 264 -8.47 -27.93 -16.85
CA LEU A 264 -8.77 -26.80 -16.00
C LEU A 264 -8.17 -25.54 -16.63
N THR A 265 -8.90 -24.43 -16.53
CA THR A 265 -8.46 -23.14 -17.06
C THR A 265 -8.89 -22.01 -16.13
N ASN A 266 -8.07 -20.97 -16.09
CA ASN A 266 -8.34 -19.71 -15.39
C ASN A 266 -8.44 -18.52 -16.38
N ASN A 267 -8.78 -18.78 -17.65
CA ASN A 267 -8.74 -17.85 -18.79
C ASN A 267 -7.32 -17.42 -19.27
N VAL A 268 -6.26 -17.73 -18.53
CA VAL A 268 -4.86 -17.43 -18.90
C VAL A 268 -4.11 -18.69 -19.36
N TRP A 269 -4.32 -19.82 -18.69
CA TRP A 269 -3.71 -21.11 -19.04
C TRP A 269 -4.76 -22.22 -19.11
N GLU A 270 -4.41 -23.32 -19.76
CA GLU A 270 -5.20 -24.55 -19.82
C GLU A 270 -4.28 -25.74 -19.52
N GLU A 271 -4.53 -26.43 -18.40
CA GLU A 271 -3.73 -27.57 -17.94
C GLU A 271 -4.62 -28.76 -17.59
N LYS A 272 -4.07 -29.98 -17.71
CA LYS A 272 -4.82 -31.20 -17.49
C LYS A 272 -4.52 -31.84 -16.16
N VAL A 273 -5.58 -32.36 -15.54
CA VAL A 273 -5.50 -33.14 -14.32
C VAL A 273 -4.94 -34.52 -14.61
N ASN A 274 -3.75 -34.85 -14.09
CA ASN A 274 -3.14 -36.16 -14.28
C ASN A 274 -3.66 -37.20 -13.29
N GLN A 275 -3.82 -36.81 -12.03
CA GLN A 275 -4.23 -37.69 -10.94
C GLN A 275 -4.93 -36.87 -9.85
N ILE A 276 -6.00 -37.44 -9.28
CA ILE A 276 -6.72 -36.90 -8.13
C ILE A 276 -6.40 -37.79 -6.92
N ARG A 277 -5.97 -37.18 -5.82
CA ARG A 277 -5.58 -37.84 -4.56
C ARG A 277 -6.42 -37.27 -3.42
N ILE A 278 -6.93 -38.15 -2.55
CA ILE A 278 -7.62 -37.77 -1.31
C ILE A 278 -6.72 -38.16 -0.15
N TYR A 279 -6.33 -37.17 0.68
CA TYR A 279 -5.41 -37.39 1.80
C TYR A 279 -6.15 -37.65 3.11
N SER A 280 -5.62 -38.58 3.90
CA SER A 280 -6.03 -38.83 5.29
C SER A 280 -4.77 -39.08 6.14
N GLY A 281 -4.27 -38.02 6.77
CA GLY A 281 -2.95 -38.02 7.40
C GLY A 281 -1.83 -38.21 6.34
N GLN A 282 -0.98 -39.21 6.51
CA GLN A 282 0.10 -39.54 5.54
C GLN A 282 -0.36 -40.42 4.38
N LYS A 283 -1.51 -41.08 4.50
CA LYS A 283 -2.02 -41.98 3.47
C LYS A 283 -2.87 -41.20 2.48
N TYR A 284 -2.86 -41.65 1.22
CA TYR A 284 -3.75 -41.11 0.21
C TYR A 284 -4.35 -42.21 -0.64
N ASP A 285 -5.59 -41.98 -1.06
CA ASP A 285 -6.30 -42.81 -2.01
C ASP A 285 -6.39 -42.09 -3.36
N VAL A 286 -6.24 -42.86 -4.44
CA VAL A 286 -6.30 -42.35 -5.81
C VAL A 286 -7.70 -42.60 -6.36
N VAL A 287 -8.34 -41.53 -6.82
CA VAL A 287 -9.72 -41.59 -7.35
C VAL A 287 -9.78 -41.11 -8.80
N ASN A 288 -10.75 -41.61 -9.56
CA ASN A 288 -10.95 -41.25 -10.97
C ASN A 288 -11.85 -40.02 -11.15
N ASP A 289 -12.77 -39.83 -10.21
CA ASP A 289 -13.75 -38.75 -10.20
C ASP A 289 -14.02 -38.29 -8.76
N ILE A 290 -14.37 -37.01 -8.61
CA ILE A 290 -14.73 -36.42 -7.32
C ILE A 290 -15.85 -35.39 -7.51
N GLU A 291 -16.80 -35.39 -6.59
CA GLU A 291 -17.97 -34.50 -6.61
C GLU A 291 -17.76 -33.28 -5.70
N ALA A 292 -18.60 -32.25 -5.88
CA ALA A 292 -18.67 -31.08 -5.02
C ALA A 292 -18.81 -31.42 -3.51
N GLY A 293 -18.31 -30.52 -2.66
CA GLY A 293 -18.23 -30.68 -1.21
C GLY A 293 -17.02 -31.48 -0.73
N SER A 294 -16.12 -31.88 -1.63
CA SER A 294 -14.93 -32.68 -1.29
C SER A 294 -13.65 -31.84 -1.42
N VAL A 295 -12.66 -32.13 -0.57
CA VAL A 295 -11.29 -31.61 -0.71
C VAL A 295 -10.40 -32.67 -1.33
N CYS A 296 -9.64 -32.30 -2.36
CA CYS A 296 -8.68 -33.17 -3.01
C CYS A 296 -7.37 -32.45 -3.35
N ALA A 297 -6.35 -33.25 -3.63
CA ALA A 297 -5.09 -32.81 -4.17
C ALA A 297 -4.94 -33.31 -5.61
N VAL A 298 -4.55 -32.42 -6.50
CA VAL A 298 -4.41 -32.68 -7.93
C VAL A 298 -2.95 -32.55 -8.34
N THR A 299 -2.54 -33.40 -9.30
CA THR A 299 -1.23 -33.31 -9.98
C THR A 299 -1.40 -32.94 -11.44
N GLY A 300 -0.37 -32.33 -12.02
CA GLY A 300 -0.34 -31.93 -13.45
C GLY A 300 -0.57 -30.43 -13.68
N LEU A 301 -0.93 -29.69 -12.63
CA LEU A 301 -1.08 -28.25 -12.68
C LEU A 301 0.24 -27.58 -12.27
N LEU A 302 0.74 -26.63 -13.05
CA LEU A 302 2.00 -25.91 -12.81
C LEU A 302 1.77 -24.42 -12.53
N HIS A 303 0.70 -23.84 -13.07
CA HIS A 303 0.48 -22.39 -13.01
C HIS A 303 -0.51 -21.92 -11.92
N THR A 304 -1.08 -22.86 -11.15
CA THR A 304 -2.06 -22.52 -10.11
C THR A 304 -1.45 -21.77 -8.92
N ARG A 305 -2.23 -20.97 -8.19
CA ARG A 305 -1.79 -20.27 -6.97
C ARG A 305 -2.76 -20.49 -5.80
N PRO A 306 -2.31 -20.41 -4.54
CA PRO A 306 -3.21 -20.43 -3.39
C PRO A 306 -4.12 -19.20 -3.43
N GLY A 307 -5.41 -19.38 -3.15
CA GLY A 307 -6.45 -18.36 -3.24
C GLY A 307 -7.16 -18.27 -4.59
N GLU A 308 -6.63 -18.91 -5.64
CA GLU A 308 -7.20 -18.90 -7.00
C GLU A 308 -8.51 -19.70 -7.10
N GLY A 309 -9.49 -19.12 -7.80
CA GLY A 309 -10.76 -19.74 -8.14
C GLY A 309 -10.74 -20.32 -9.55
N LEU A 310 -11.27 -21.53 -9.72
CA LEU A 310 -11.41 -22.20 -11.01
C LEU A 310 -12.89 -22.43 -11.34
N GLY A 311 -13.24 -22.26 -12.61
CA GLY A 311 -14.62 -22.43 -13.09
C GLY A 311 -15.52 -21.28 -12.66
N ILE A 312 -16.60 -21.58 -11.92
CA ILE A 312 -17.53 -20.56 -11.39
C ILE A 312 -16.99 -19.80 -10.17
N GLU A 313 -15.97 -20.33 -9.51
CA GLU A 313 -15.38 -19.71 -8.33
C GLU A 313 -14.54 -18.50 -8.71
N LYS A 314 -14.62 -17.45 -7.89
CA LYS A 314 -13.80 -16.26 -8.04
C LYS A 314 -12.50 -16.40 -7.25
N ASP A 315 -11.48 -15.70 -7.71
CA ASP A 315 -10.27 -15.51 -6.94
C ASP A 315 -10.59 -14.87 -5.59
N SER A 316 -9.83 -15.30 -4.58
CA SER A 316 -9.98 -14.77 -3.22
C SER A 316 -9.31 -13.42 -3.10
N ASP A 317 -9.85 -12.59 -2.21
CA ASP A 317 -9.18 -11.36 -1.79
C ASP A 317 -7.84 -11.68 -1.11
N THR A 318 -6.93 -10.70 -1.17
CA THR A 318 -5.63 -10.78 -0.49
C THR A 318 -5.82 -11.00 1.01
N PRO A 319 -5.02 -11.88 1.64
CA PRO A 319 -5.16 -12.17 3.07
C PRO A 319 -5.02 -10.89 3.91
N VAL A 320 -5.81 -10.78 4.97
CA VAL A 320 -5.83 -9.59 5.85
C VAL A 320 -4.52 -9.49 6.65
N LEU A 321 -3.84 -10.61 6.84
CA LEU A 321 -2.62 -10.70 7.63
C LEU A 321 -1.39 -10.66 6.73
N GLU A 322 -0.86 -9.45 6.50
CA GLU A 322 0.39 -9.25 5.76
C GLU A 322 1.63 -9.33 6.69
N PRO A 323 2.75 -9.90 6.21
CA PRO A 323 4.00 -9.94 6.95
C PRO A 323 4.61 -8.54 7.09
N VAL A 324 5.06 -8.22 8.30
CA VAL A 324 5.54 -6.87 8.66
C VAL A 324 7.06 -6.75 8.55
N LEU A 325 7.80 -7.86 8.53
CA LEU A 325 9.25 -7.88 8.71
C LEU A 325 9.97 -8.51 7.51
N SER A 326 10.96 -7.80 6.97
CA SER A 326 11.86 -8.32 5.94
C SER A 326 13.19 -8.76 6.57
N TYR A 327 13.57 -10.01 6.36
CA TYR A 327 14.82 -10.60 6.83
C TYR A 327 15.72 -10.97 5.67
N GLN A 328 17.03 -10.86 5.88
CA GLN A 328 18.02 -11.36 4.93
C GLN A 328 18.26 -12.86 5.15
N ILE A 329 18.22 -13.64 4.08
CA ILE A 329 18.64 -15.04 4.09
C ILE A 329 20.15 -15.10 3.85
N LEU A 330 20.88 -15.54 4.86
CA LEU A 330 22.32 -15.74 4.83
C LEU A 330 22.63 -17.19 4.42
N LEU A 331 23.36 -17.34 3.32
CA LEU A 331 23.79 -18.64 2.80
C LEU A 331 25.17 -19.01 3.38
N PRO A 332 25.45 -20.31 3.59
CA PRO A 332 26.76 -20.77 4.06
C PRO A 332 27.84 -20.56 2.98
N GLN A 333 29.11 -20.43 3.42
CA GLN A 333 30.23 -20.14 2.52
C GLN A 333 30.37 -21.17 1.40
N GLY A 334 30.41 -20.71 0.15
CA GLY A 334 30.57 -21.54 -1.06
C GLY A 334 29.28 -21.90 -1.80
N GLN A 335 28.10 -21.48 -1.31
CA GLN A 335 26.84 -21.59 -2.06
C GLN A 335 26.58 -20.33 -2.90
N ASP A 336 26.16 -20.54 -4.16
CA ASP A 336 25.79 -19.46 -5.07
C ASP A 336 24.32 -19.04 -4.85
N PRO A 337 24.03 -17.76 -4.54
CA PRO A 337 22.66 -17.24 -4.43
C PRO A 337 21.79 -17.55 -5.65
N ARG A 338 22.35 -17.58 -6.86
CA ARG A 338 21.60 -17.86 -8.10
C ARG A 338 21.09 -19.30 -8.17
N GLN A 339 21.78 -20.25 -7.55
CA GLN A 339 21.33 -21.64 -7.47
C GLN A 339 20.29 -21.84 -6.37
N MET A 340 20.34 -21.00 -5.33
CA MET A 340 19.43 -21.08 -4.19
C MET A 340 18.11 -20.36 -4.45
N LEU A 341 18.10 -19.26 -5.21
CA LEU A 341 16.90 -18.47 -5.49
C LEU A 341 15.75 -19.30 -6.08
N PRO A 342 15.95 -20.19 -7.08
CA PRO A 342 14.87 -21.03 -7.60
C PRO A 342 14.34 -22.03 -6.57
N LYS A 343 15.18 -22.52 -5.65
CA LYS A 343 14.78 -23.44 -4.57
C LYS A 343 13.95 -22.71 -3.52
N LEU A 344 14.35 -21.50 -3.16
CA LEU A 344 13.60 -20.65 -2.24
C LEU A 344 12.25 -20.24 -2.84
N ARG A 345 12.20 -19.91 -4.14
CA ARG A 345 10.94 -19.67 -4.86
C ARG A 345 9.98 -20.86 -4.86
N GLN A 346 10.48 -22.10 -4.74
CA GLN A 346 9.60 -23.26 -4.55
C GLN A 346 8.92 -23.24 -3.17
N ILE A 347 9.58 -22.70 -2.14
CA ILE A 347 8.96 -22.51 -0.82
C ILE A 347 7.97 -21.33 -0.89
N GLU A 348 8.33 -20.23 -1.57
CA GLU A 348 7.40 -19.10 -1.82
C GLU A 348 6.14 -19.54 -2.57
N GLU A 349 6.24 -20.51 -3.47
CA GLU A 349 5.07 -21.08 -4.15
C GLU A 349 4.13 -21.82 -3.18
N GLU A 350 4.66 -22.44 -2.12
CA GLU A 350 3.89 -23.11 -1.07
C GLU A 350 3.34 -22.10 -0.04
N GLU A 351 4.13 -21.08 0.29
CA GLU A 351 3.78 -19.97 1.19
C GLU A 351 4.01 -18.60 0.49
N PRO A 352 2.98 -18.06 -0.19
CA PRO A 352 3.09 -16.81 -0.94
C PRO A 352 3.49 -15.59 -0.11
N GLU A 353 3.16 -15.53 1.18
CA GLU A 353 3.54 -14.39 2.03
C GLU A 353 5.04 -14.31 2.30
N LEU A 354 5.82 -15.35 1.99
CA LEU A 354 7.27 -15.30 2.17
C LEU A 354 7.97 -14.24 1.30
N HIS A 355 7.33 -13.81 0.21
CA HIS A 355 7.78 -12.77 -0.73
C HIS A 355 9.30 -12.69 -0.88
N ILE A 356 9.86 -13.58 -1.69
CA ILE A 356 11.30 -13.77 -1.79
C ILE A 356 11.85 -12.85 -2.87
N ILE A 357 12.49 -11.78 -2.42
CA ILE A 357 13.03 -10.72 -3.26
C ILE A 357 14.54 -10.89 -3.37
N TRP A 358 15.05 -10.88 -4.60
CA TRP A 358 16.47 -10.69 -4.85
C TRP A 358 16.76 -9.19 -4.88
N ASN A 359 17.52 -8.70 -3.92
CA ASN A 359 17.96 -7.31 -3.91
C ASN A 359 19.27 -7.18 -4.69
N GLU A 360 19.21 -6.59 -5.89
CA GLU A 360 20.37 -6.42 -6.75
C GLU A 360 21.42 -5.45 -6.19
N GLN A 361 21.02 -4.42 -5.44
CA GLN A 361 21.94 -3.44 -4.87
C GLN A 361 22.77 -4.05 -3.75
N LEU A 362 22.13 -4.84 -2.89
CA LEU A 362 22.79 -5.50 -1.76
C LEU A 362 23.42 -6.84 -2.14
N GLN A 363 23.04 -7.43 -3.29
CA GLN A 363 23.36 -8.80 -3.69
C GLN A 363 22.91 -9.82 -2.64
N GLU A 364 21.72 -9.61 -2.09
CA GLU A 364 21.18 -10.36 -0.96
C GLU A 364 19.78 -10.90 -1.26
N ILE A 365 19.48 -12.08 -0.73
CA ILE A 365 18.13 -12.64 -0.77
C ILE A 365 17.38 -12.15 0.46
N GLN A 366 16.23 -11.51 0.25
CA GLN A 366 15.33 -11.06 1.31
C GLN A 366 14.05 -11.90 1.30
N ALA A 367 13.51 -12.17 2.47
CA ALA A 367 12.22 -12.83 2.66
C ALA A 367 11.40 -12.09 3.71
N GLN A 368 10.09 -11.99 3.49
CA GLN A 368 9.15 -11.41 4.43
C GLN A 368 8.61 -12.49 5.35
N LEU A 369 8.61 -12.25 6.66
CA LEU A 369 8.23 -13.22 7.68
C LEU A 369 7.40 -12.57 8.78
N MET A 370 6.51 -13.36 9.39
CA MET A 370 5.63 -12.91 10.47
C MET A 370 6.32 -12.95 11.85
N GLY A 371 7.28 -13.86 12.07
CA GLY A 371 7.93 -14.04 13.37
C GLY A 371 9.09 -15.03 13.41
N GLU A 372 9.66 -15.22 14.61
CA GLU A 372 10.83 -16.06 14.84
C GLU A 372 10.56 -17.56 14.70
N VAL A 373 9.34 -18.01 14.99
CA VAL A 373 8.99 -19.43 14.84
C VAL A 373 9.00 -19.80 13.36
N GLN A 374 8.49 -18.91 12.49
CA GLN A 374 8.55 -19.08 11.04
C GLN A 374 10.01 -19.13 10.55
N ILE A 375 10.91 -18.27 11.06
CA ILE A 375 12.35 -18.33 10.74
C ILE A 375 12.92 -19.74 11.01
N GLU A 376 12.64 -20.30 12.18
CA GLU A 376 13.15 -21.61 12.59
C GLU A 376 12.64 -22.74 11.68
N ILE A 377 11.37 -22.66 11.29
CA ILE A 377 10.75 -23.63 10.39
C ILE A 377 11.32 -23.53 8.99
N ILE A 378 11.46 -22.33 8.44
CA ILE A 378 12.06 -22.14 7.13
C ILE A 378 13.51 -22.65 7.12
N LYS A 379 14.29 -22.40 8.18
CA LYS A 379 15.63 -23.00 8.33
C LYS A 379 15.59 -24.52 8.25
N SER A 380 14.70 -25.16 9.01
CA SER A 380 14.55 -26.61 9.02
C SER A 380 14.01 -27.18 7.70
N LEU A 381 13.10 -26.48 7.02
CA LEU A 381 12.57 -26.87 5.70
C LEU A 381 13.67 -26.82 4.66
N VAL A 382 14.45 -25.74 4.64
CA VAL A 382 15.59 -25.58 3.71
C VAL A 382 16.67 -26.63 3.99
N GLN A 383 16.95 -26.93 5.26
CA GLN A 383 17.90 -27.96 5.65
C GLN A 383 17.42 -29.37 5.25
N SER A 384 16.17 -29.72 5.56
CA SER A 384 15.63 -31.06 5.28
C SER A 384 15.44 -31.33 3.80
N ARG A 385 14.93 -30.35 3.03
CA ARG A 385 14.64 -30.53 1.60
C ARG A 385 15.85 -30.30 0.69
N PHE A 386 16.69 -29.32 1.00
CA PHE A 386 17.78 -28.91 0.12
C PHE A 386 19.18 -29.22 0.68
N GLY A 387 19.29 -29.67 1.92
CA GLY A 387 20.56 -29.99 2.57
C GLY A 387 21.41 -28.75 2.89
N VAL A 388 20.80 -27.56 2.95
CA VAL A 388 21.51 -26.28 3.16
C VAL A 388 21.13 -25.69 4.50
N ASN A 389 22.14 -25.37 5.32
CA ASN A 389 21.93 -24.64 6.56
C ASN A 389 21.95 -23.14 6.29
N VAL A 390 20.77 -22.52 6.29
CA VAL A 390 20.62 -21.07 6.14
C VAL A 390 20.52 -20.40 7.51
N SER A 391 21.05 -19.18 7.61
CA SER A 391 20.80 -18.30 8.75
C SER A 391 19.97 -17.10 8.29
N PHE A 392 19.31 -16.43 9.24
CA PHE A 392 18.55 -15.22 8.96
C PHE A 392 19.23 -14.07 9.69
N GLY A 393 19.55 -13.03 8.95
CA GLY A 393 20.13 -11.79 9.46
C GLY A 393 19.10 -10.67 9.47
N ALA A 394 19.38 -9.62 10.24
CA ALA A 394 18.67 -8.37 10.09
C ALA A 394 19.00 -7.80 8.70
N GLY A 395 17.99 -7.65 7.84
CA GLY A 395 18.21 -7.12 6.49
C GLY A 395 18.88 -5.76 6.53
N LYS A 396 19.78 -5.48 5.58
CA LYS A 396 20.34 -4.14 5.46
C LYS A 396 19.26 -3.18 5.00
N ILE A 397 19.18 -2.03 5.66
CA ILE A 397 18.28 -0.96 5.24
C ILE A 397 18.94 -0.28 4.05
N VAL A 398 18.16 -0.11 2.99
CA VAL A 398 18.58 0.70 1.85
C VAL A 398 18.39 2.15 2.28
N TYR A 399 19.49 2.84 2.54
CA TYR A 399 19.48 4.29 2.74
C TYR A 399 19.60 4.98 1.38
N LYS A 400 19.09 6.20 1.29
CA LYS A 400 19.23 7.06 0.12
C LYS A 400 19.81 8.40 0.54
N GLU A 401 20.33 9.18 -0.41
CA GLU A 401 20.84 10.53 -0.13
C GLU A 401 20.07 11.56 -0.95
N THR A 402 19.90 12.77 -0.41
CA THR A 402 19.36 13.92 -1.16
C THR A 402 20.09 15.20 -0.73
N ILE A 403 19.82 16.31 -1.39
CA ILE A 403 20.41 17.62 -1.08
C ILE A 403 19.36 18.54 -0.47
N THR A 404 19.77 19.48 0.39
CA THR A 404 18.86 20.49 0.96
C THR A 404 18.92 21.82 0.22
N GLU A 405 20.02 22.10 -0.48
CA GLU A 405 20.31 23.39 -1.10
C GLU A 405 20.60 23.23 -2.60
N MET A 406 20.26 24.25 -3.37
CA MET A 406 20.53 24.29 -4.80
C MET A 406 22.02 24.54 -5.07
N THR A 407 22.63 23.73 -5.93
CA THR A 407 24.07 23.81 -6.24
C THR A 407 24.37 23.61 -7.72
N GLU A 408 25.45 24.22 -8.20
CA GLU A 408 25.98 24.02 -9.55
C GLU A 408 27.15 23.05 -9.49
N GLY A 409 26.95 21.85 -10.05
CA GLY A 409 27.97 20.83 -10.22
C GLY A 409 28.62 20.91 -11.60
N VAL A 410 29.95 20.89 -11.65
CA VAL A 410 30.69 21.01 -12.91
C VAL A 410 31.69 19.88 -13.11
N GLY A 411 31.69 19.33 -14.33
CA GLY A 411 32.54 18.22 -14.71
C GLY A 411 33.29 18.53 -16.01
N HIS A 412 34.61 18.35 -15.97
CA HIS A 412 35.50 18.48 -17.12
C HIS A 412 36.29 17.19 -17.35
N PHE A 413 36.43 16.80 -18.62
CA PHE A 413 37.17 15.61 -19.00
C PHE A 413 38.05 15.86 -20.25
N GLU A 414 39.37 15.91 -20.02
CA GLU A 414 40.39 16.14 -21.06
C GLU A 414 41.68 15.33 -20.80
N PRO A 415 41.70 14.01 -21.09
CA PRO A 415 42.88 13.17 -20.86
C PRO A 415 43.99 13.30 -21.93
N LEU A 416 43.69 13.59 -23.22
CA LEU A 416 44.63 13.95 -24.32
C LEU A 416 43.88 14.02 -25.67
N ARG A 417 43.72 15.20 -26.30
CA ARG A 417 42.93 15.42 -27.55
C ARG A 417 41.43 15.06 -27.46
N HIS A 418 40.89 15.06 -26.25
CA HIS A 418 39.48 14.88 -25.92
C HIS A 418 39.00 16.09 -25.13
N TYR A 419 37.77 16.56 -25.33
CA TYR A 419 37.25 17.72 -24.59
C TYR A 419 35.75 17.57 -24.37
N ALA A 420 35.33 17.56 -23.11
CA ALA A 420 33.92 17.67 -22.74
C ALA A 420 33.80 18.41 -21.41
N GLU A 421 32.89 19.38 -21.37
CA GLU A 421 32.56 20.19 -20.20
C GLU A 421 31.04 20.21 -20.02
N VAL A 422 30.57 19.94 -18.80
CA VAL A 422 29.15 19.83 -18.48
C VAL A 422 28.85 20.54 -17.16
N HIS A 423 27.89 21.46 -17.18
CA HIS A 423 27.39 22.17 -16.00
C HIS A 423 25.97 21.69 -15.69
N LEU A 424 25.81 21.13 -14.50
CA LEU A 424 24.54 20.62 -14.01
C LEU A 424 24.10 21.45 -12.80
N LEU A 425 22.83 21.81 -12.80
CA LEU A 425 22.18 22.46 -11.68
C LEU A 425 21.40 21.41 -10.90
N LEU A 426 21.79 21.16 -9.65
CA LEU A 426 21.14 20.22 -8.76
C LEU A 426 20.22 21.00 -7.82
N GLU A 427 18.92 20.72 -7.91
CA GLU A 427 17.87 21.33 -7.11
C GLU A 427 17.22 20.23 -6.23
N PRO A 428 16.88 20.53 -4.95
CA PRO A 428 16.11 19.60 -4.13
C PRO A 428 14.72 19.37 -4.74
N GLY A 429 14.28 18.13 -4.81
CA GLY A 429 12.95 17.73 -5.25
C GLY A 429 11.98 17.50 -4.09
N GLU A 430 10.71 17.26 -4.41
CA GLU A 430 9.74 16.79 -3.42
C GLU A 430 10.11 15.37 -2.95
N LEU A 431 9.89 15.05 -1.68
CA LEU A 431 10.17 13.72 -1.14
C LEU A 431 9.36 12.65 -1.88
N GLY A 432 10.03 11.60 -2.34
CA GLY A 432 9.44 10.54 -3.16
C GLY A 432 9.29 10.88 -4.65
N SER A 433 9.73 12.05 -5.11
CA SER A 433 9.71 12.41 -6.55
C SER A 433 10.75 11.65 -7.39
N GLY A 434 11.77 11.07 -6.76
CA GLY A 434 12.86 10.40 -7.46
C GLY A 434 13.80 11.39 -8.15
N LEU A 435 14.50 10.94 -9.19
CA LEU A 435 15.40 11.80 -9.97
C LEU A 435 14.69 12.34 -11.21
N LEU A 436 14.63 13.67 -11.31
CA LEU A 436 14.08 14.37 -12.47
C LEU A 436 15.23 14.99 -13.27
N PHE A 437 15.24 14.75 -14.58
CA PHE A 437 16.29 15.25 -15.46
C PHE A 437 15.70 16.23 -16.48
N GLU A 438 16.22 17.45 -16.52
CA GLU A 438 15.77 18.51 -17.44
C GLU A 438 16.93 19.17 -18.19
N THR A 439 16.62 19.88 -19.26
CA THR A 439 17.58 20.69 -20.03
C THR A 439 17.07 22.12 -20.16
N LYS A 440 17.87 23.10 -19.71
CA LYS A 440 17.65 24.54 -19.92
C LYS A 440 18.74 25.19 -20.80
N CYS A 441 19.64 24.38 -21.38
CA CYS A 441 20.71 24.84 -22.24
C CYS A 441 20.21 25.24 -23.65
N SER A 442 20.64 26.40 -24.16
CA SER A 442 20.38 26.81 -25.55
C SER A 442 21.02 25.83 -26.56
N GLU A 443 20.36 25.61 -27.70
CA GLU A 443 20.92 24.82 -28.81
C GLU A 443 22.18 25.47 -29.42
N ASP A 444 22.38 26.77 -29.21
CA ASP A 444 23.55 27.53 -29.67
C ASP A 444 24.84 27.18 -28.88
N ILE A 445 24.68 26.84 -27.59
CA ILE A 445 25.80 26.50 -26.70
C ILE A 445 26.19 25.03 -26.89
N LEU A 446 25.19 24.16 -26.89
CA LEU A 446 25.39 22.73 -27.04
C LEU A 446 24.31 22.13 -27.94
N SER A 447 24.72 21.45 -29.01
CA SER A 447 23.77 20.84 -29.94
C SER A 447 22.81 19.86 -29.25
N LYS A 448 21.58 19.78 -29.75
CA LYS A 448 20.52 18.89 -29.22
C LYS A 448 20.94 17.41 -29.10
N SER A 449 21.82 16.94 -29.98
CA SER A 449 22.36 15.58 -29.94
C SER A 449 23.20 15.33 -28.69
N TRP A 450 24.03 16.30 -28.30
CA TRP A 450 24.88 16.21 -27.11
C TRP A 450 24.08 16.39 -25.84
N GLN A 451 23.09 17.30 -25.83
CA GLN A 451 22.17 17.44 -24.70
C GLN A 451 21.42 16.12 -24.39
N LYS A 452 20.89 15.46 -25.43
CA LYS A 452 20.26 14.14 -25.29
C LYS A 452 21.24 13.07 -24.78
N LEU A 453 22.49 13.12 -25.22
CA LEU A 453 23.52 12.18 -24.77
C LEU A 453 23.81 12.34 -23.27
N VAL A 454 23.95 13.58 -22.79
CA VAL A 454 24.13 13.88 -21.36
C VAL A 454 22.95 13.37 -20.54
N LEU A 455 21.71 13.65 -20.97
CA LEU A 455 20.52 13.12 -20.31
C LEU A 455 20.47 11.59 -20.29
N THR A 456 20.87 10.95 -21.39
CA THR A 456 20.92 9.48 -21.48
C THR A 456 21.91 8.91 -20.46
N HIS A 457 23.10 9.51 -20.33
CA HIS A 457 24.08 9.06 -19.35
C HIS A 457 23.65 9.33 -17.90
N LEU A 458 22.94 10.43 -17.64
CA LEU A 458 22.31 10.68 -16.34
C LEU A 458 21.30 9.59 -15.96
N GLN A 459 20.55 9.05 -16.93
CA GLN A 459 19.55 8.00 -16.71
C GLN A 459 20.12 6.57 -16.70
N GLU A 460 21.26 6.34 -17.37
CA GLU A 460 21.86 5.01 -17.55
C GLU A 460 22.41 4.42 -16.24
N LYS A 461 22.90 5.28 -15.33
CA LYS A 461 23.62 4.87 -14.11
C LYS A 461 22.92 5.39 -12.86
N GLU A 462 22.78 4.54 -11.86
CA GLU A 462 22.37 4.97 -10.53
C GLU A 462 23.53 5.74 -9.87
N HIS A 463 23.31 7.02 -9.60
CA HIS A 463 24.33 7.89 -9.03
C HIS A 463 24.43 7.65 -7.53
N LYS A 464 25.66 7.46 -7.05
CA LYS A 464 25.95 7.31 -5.62
C LYS A 464 26.13 8.68 -4.97
N GLY A 465 25.70 8.78 -3.72
CA GLY A 465 25.87 9.92 -2.83
C GLY A 465 27.24 9.94 -2.17
N VAL A 466 27.57 11.06 -1.53
CA VAL A 466 28.91 11.36 -1.01
C VAL A 466 29.09 10.95 0.45
N LEU A 467 28.00 10.82 1.22
CA LEU A 467 28.06 10.54 2.65
C LEU A 467 28.33 9.06 2.94
N THR A 468 27.51 8.19 2.36
CA THR A 468 27.49 6.76 2.65
C THR A 468 27.68 5.90 1.40
N GLY A 469 27.68 6.54 0.22
CA GLY A 469 27.71 5.84 -1.07
C GLY A 469 26.34 5.28 -1.47
N SER A 470 25.29 5.63 -0.73
CA SER A 470 23.89 5.30 -1.02
C SER A 470 23.40 6.00 -2.28
N ALA A 471 22.39 5.44 -2.96
CA ALA A 471 21.85 6.05 -4.16
C ALA A 471 21.19 7.41 -3.87
N ILE A 472 21.38 8.39 -4.75
CA ILE A 472 20.71 9.69 -4.63
C ILE A 472 19.25 9.63 -5.09
N THR A 473 18.37 10.41 -4.48
CA THR A 473 16.94 10.48 -4.80
C THR A 473 16.40 11.88 -4.53
N ASP A 474 15.20 12.15 -5.05
CA ASP A 474 14.40 13.35 -4.76
C ASP A 474 15.17 14.62 -5.12
N MET A 475 15.73 14.62 -6.33
CA MET A 475 16.55 15.72 -6.85
C MET A 475 16.20 15.98 -8.31
N LYS A 476 16.21 17.26 -8.67
CA LYS A 476 16.08 17.73 -10.03
C LYS A 476 17.44 18.15 -10.56
N ILE A 477 17.94 17.45 -11.58
CA ILE A 477 19.23 17.70 -12.21
C ILE A 477 18.98 18.31 -13.58
N THR A 478 19.30 19.60 -13.71
CA THR A 478 19.07 20.38 -14.93
C THR A 478 20.38 20.68 -15.64
N LEU A 479 20.51 20.30 -16.91
CA LEU A 479 21.63 20.73 -17.76
C LEU A 479 21.46 22.21 -18.12
N VAL A 480 22.33 23.06 -17.58
CA VAL A 480 22.29 24.52 -17.78
C VAL A 480 23.25 24.98 -18.87
N SER A 481 24.45 24.39 -18.92
CA SER A 481 25.50 24.77 -19.87
C SER A 481 26.44 23.59 -20.13
N GLY A 482 27.24 23.68 -21.19
CA GLY A 482 28.25 22.70 -21.53
C GLY A 482 29.01 23.07 -22.79
N ARG A 483 30.14 22.43 -23.03
CA ARG A 483 31.00 22.74 -24.19
C ARG A 483 31.54 21.46 -24.83
N ALA A 484 31.46 21.43 -26.17
CA ALA A 484 32.01 20.39 -27.02
C ALA A 484 33.02 20.96 -28.01
N HIS A 485 34.02 20.17 -28.40
CA HIS A 485 34.95 20.47 -29.47
C HIS A 485 34.67 19.60 -30.71
N MET A 486 34.48 20.23 -31.88
CA MET A 486 34.00 19.58 -33.12
C MET A 486 34.81 18.37 -33.61
N LYS A 487 36.11 18.29 -33.28
CA LYS A 487 37.01 17.21 -33.74
C LYS A 487 37.52 16.30 -32.62
N HIS A 488 37.30 16.71 -31.36
CA HIS A 488 37.98 16.11 -30.21
C HIS A 488 36.98 15.52 -29.21
N THR A 489 35.70 15.87 -29.28
CA THR A 489 34.70 15.26 -28.41
C THR A 489 34.16 13.96 -29.00
N GLN A 490 34.23 12.88 -28.21
CA GLN A 490 33.56 11.62 -28.48
C GLN A 490 32.44 11.40 -27.46
N GLY A 491 31.51 10.49 -27.77
CA GLY A 491 30.38 10.22 -26.87
C GLY A 491 30.79 9.76 -25.47
N GLY A 492 31.91 9.03 -25.36
CA GLY A 492 32.45 8.59 -24.07
C GLY A 492 32.98 9.73 -23.19
N ASP A 493 33.38 10.87 -23.76
CA ASP A 493 33.92 12.00 -23.00
C ASP A 493 32.82 12.72 -22.21
N PHE A 494 31.64 12.88 -22.83
CA PHE A 494 30.47 13.45 -22.16
C PHE A 494 29.98 12.56 -21.01
N ARG A 495 30.04 11.24 -21.16
CA ARG A 495 29.72 10.30 -20.07
C ARG A 495 30.56 10.58 -18.82
N GLU A 496 31.87 10.66 -19.04
CA GLU A 496 32.86 10.92 -17.99
C GLU A 496 32.70 12.32 -17.37
N ALA A 497 32.46 13.35 -18.18
CA ALA A 497 32.22 14.71 -17.69
C ALA A 497 30.90 14.82 -16.88
N THR A 498 29.82 14.19 -17.35
CA THR A 498 28.52 14.19 -16.68
C THR A 498 28.57 13.56 -15.29
N TYR A 499 29.21 12.40 -15.13
CA TYR A 499 29.33 11.74 -13.83
C TYR A 499 30.14 12.56 -12.82
N ARG A 500 31.20 13.21 -13.30
CA ARG A 500 32.02 14.12 -12.47
C ARG A 500 31.24 15.37 -12.08
N ALA A 501 30.42 15.92 -12.98
CA ALA A 501 29.57 17.07 -12.68
C ALA A 501 28.58 16.79 -11.55
N VAL A 502 27.90 15.64 -11.59
CA VAL A 502 26.99 15.22 -10.50
C VAL A 502 27.76 15.06 -9.19
N ARG A 503 28.90 14.36 -9.22
CA ARG A 503 29.72 14.12 -8.01
C ARG A 503 30.29 15.39 -7.40
N GLN A 504 30.77 16.31 -8.22
CA GLN A 504 31.32 17.59 -7.78
C GLN A 504 30.23 18.46 -7.16
N GLY A 505 29.04 18.52 -7.78
CA GLY A 505 27.90 19.24 -7.20
C GLY A 505 27.44 18.66 -5.86
N LEU A 506 27.41 17.34 -5.71
CA LEU A 506 27.07 16.69 -4.44
C LEU A 506 28.10 16.96 -3.32
N MET A 507 29.39 17.13 -3.66
CA MET A 507 30.43 17.48 -2.69
C MET A 507 30.32 18.91 -2.17
N GLU A 508 29.80 19.83 -3.00
CA GLU A 508 29.54 21.21 -2.60
C GLU A 508 28.19 21.37 -1.88
N ALA A 509 27.21 20.53 -2.24
CA ALA A 509 25.89 20.57 -1.64
C ALA A 509 25.89 20.01 -0.22
N ASN A 510 25.02 20.57 0.62
CA ASN A 510 24.68 19.95 1.89
C ASN A 510 23.80 18.71 1.63
N SER A 511 24.45 17.54 1.54
CA SER A 511 23.80 16.25 1.38
C SER A 511 23.26 15.75 2.72
N ILE A 512 22.10 15.09 2.71
CA ILE A 512 21.49 14.46 3.88
C ILE A 512 21.14 13.00 3.58
N LEU A 513 21.27 12.15 4.60
CA LEU A 513 20.87 10.75 4.54
C LEU A 513 19.37 10.60 4.79
N LEU A 514 18.70 9.81 3.95
CA LEU A 514 17.31 9.41 4.07
C LEU A 514 17.22 7.94 4.46
N GLU A 515 16.30 7.63 5.35
CA GLU A 515 15.95 6.26 5.72
C GLU A 515 14.45 5.99 5.42
N PRO A 516 14.07 4.73 5.20
CA PRO A 516 12.67 4.39 4.98
C PRO A 516 11.87 4.46 6.30
N TYR A 517 10.64 4.95 6.18
CA TYR A 517 9.66 5.05 7.26
C TYR A 517 8.46 4.15 6.98
N TYR A 518 7.95 3.51 8.02
CA TYR A 518 6.65 2.85 8.03
C TYR A 518 5.55 3.82 8.45
N ASP A 519 4.39 3.73 7.80
CA ASP A 519 3.13 4.08 8.43
C ASP A 519 2.64 2.84 9.18
N TYR A 520 2.27 3.00 10.45
CA TYR A 520 1.86 1.88 11.28
C TYR A 520 0.45 2.07 11.82
N VAL A 521 -0.23 0.94 12.04
CA VAL A 521 -1.50 0.83 12.75
C VAL A 521 -1.29 -0.14 13.90
N LEU A 522 -1.40 0.34 15.13
CA LEU A 522 -1.18 -0.41 16.34
C LEU A 522 -2.49 -0.50 17.14
N GLU A 523 -3.08 -1.68 17.17
CA GLU A 523 -4.23 -1.99 18.02
C GLU A 523 -3.73 -2.44 19.40
N VAL A 524 -4.13 -1.75 20.46
CA VAL A 524 -3.76 -2.12 21.84
C VAL A 524 -4.96 -1.96 22.79
N PRO A 525 -5.03 -2.74 23.89
CA PRO A 525 -6.01 -2.50 24.94
C PRO A 525 -5.87 -1.10 25.55
N LYS A 526 -7.00 -0.52 25.97
CA LYS A 526 -7.06 0.82 26.60
C LYS A 526 -6.04 1.01 27.74
N ASP A 527 -5.85 -0.02 28.55
CA ASP A 527 -4.96 0.02 29.72
C ASP A 527 -3.47 0.14 29.34
N MET A 528 -3.11 -0.23 28.11
CA MET A 528 -1.73 -0.32 27.63
C MET A 528 -1.35 0.79 26.63
N VAL A 529 -2.28 1.71 26.33
CA VAL A 529 -2.05 2.82 25.37
C VAL A 529 -0.88 3.70 25.79
N GLY A 530 -0.78 4.09 27.06
CA GLY A 530 0.29 4.98 27.55
C GLY A 530 1.69 4.38 27.36
N ARG A 531 1.82 3.06 27.58
CA ARG A 531 3.06 2.33 27.33
C ARG A 531 3.38 2.29 25.83
N ALA A 532 2.40 1.93 25.00
CA ALA A 532 2.56 1.88 23.55
C ALA A 532 3.04 3.23 22.97
N MET A 533 2.43 4.34 23.38
CA MET A 533 2.83 5.69 22.96
C MET A 533 4.27 6.01 23.36
N THR A 534 4.65 5.69 24.60
CA THR A 534 6.02 5.91 25.11
C THR A 534 7.05 5.09 24.33
N ASP A 535 6.71 3.85 23.98
CA ASP A 535 7.60 2.95 23.26
C ASP A 535 7.77 3.34 21.78
N ILE A 536 6.76 3.93 21.15
CA ILE A 536 6.87 4.56 19.81
C ILE A 536 7.72 5.82 19.86
N GLU A 537 7.51 6.68 20.86
CA GLU A 537 8.26 7.93 21.02
C GLU A 537 9.76 7.66 21.24
N LYS A 538 10.11 6.65 22.06
CA LYS A 538 11.49 6.18 22.23
C LYS A 538 12.10 5.70 20.91
N ARG A 539 11.30 5.12 20.04
CA ARG A 539 11.69 4.64 18.70
C ARG A 539 11.69 5.74 17.63
N LYS A 540 11.58 7.01 18.04
CA LYS A 540 11.56 8.18 17.15
C LYS A 540 10.38 8.18 16.17
N GLY A 541 9.30 7.50 16.53
CA GLY A 541 8.04 7.54 15.78
C GLY A 541 7.09 8.62 16.28
N THR A 542 6.18 9.03 15.41
CA THR A 542 5.00 9.82 15.74
C THR A 542 3.82 8.90 15.97
N SER A 543 2.93 9.27 16.90
CA SER A 543 1.78 8.44 17.27
C SER A 543 0.56 9.30 17.55
N GLU A 544 -0.56 8.97 16.91
CA GLU A 544 -1.86 9.63 17.08
C GLU A 544 -2.94 8.58 17.37
N ILE A 545 -3.89 8.93 18.24
CA ILE A 545 -5.03 8.07 18.55
C ILE A 545 -6.11 8.34 17.50
N THR A 546 -6.43 7.37 16.65
CA THR A 546 -7.45 7.54 15.60
C THR A 546 -8.84 7.24 16.14
N HIS A 547 -9.06 6.02 16.63
CA HIS A 547 -10.36 5.58 17.12
C HIS A 547 -10.23 4.62 18.30
N THR A 548 -11.28 4.58 19.12
CA THR A 548 -11.37 3.70 20.29
C THR A 548 -12.62 2.84 20.16
N ASN A 549 -12.43 1.57 19.82
CA ASN A 549 -13.50 0.57 19.72
C ASN A 549 -13.61 -0.21 21.04
N GLY A 550 -14.52 0.20 21.92
CA GLY A 550 -14.88 -0.55 23.13
C GLY A 550 -13.69 -0.82 24.06
N LEU A 551 -13.10 -2.01 23.97
CA LEU A 551 -11.96 -2.48 24.76
C LEU A 551 -10.58 -2.18 24.12
N MET A 552 -10.54 -1.86 22.83
CA MET A 552 -9.32 -1.65 22.06
C MET A 552 -9.21 -0.21 21.57
N THR A 553 -7.98 0.29 21.50
CA THR A 553 -7.61 1.59 20.95
C THR A 553 -6.67 1.38 19.78
N VAL A 554 -6.93 2.09 18.69
CA VAL A 554 -6.11 2.07 17.48
C VAL A 554 -5.23 3.32 17.45
N LEU A 555 -3.92 3.10 17.40
CA LEU A 555 -2.89 4.12 17.28
C LEU A 555 -2.34 4.08 15.86
N CYS A 556 -2.34 5.22 15.17
CA CYS A 556 -1.74 5.35 13.85
C CYS A 556 -0.58 6.34 13.91
N GLY A 557 0.42 6.16 13.06
CA GLY A 557 1.57 7.05 13.07
C GLY A 557 2.66 6.62 12.12
N SER A 558 3.81 7.29 12.18
CA SER A 558 4.95 7.00 11.32
C SER A 558 6.23 6.77 12.12
N VAL A 559 7.08 5.87 11.67
CA VAL A 559 8.23 5.40 12.46
C VAL A 559 9.35 4.90 11.53
N PRO A 560 10.63 5.09 11.89
CA PRO A 560 11.74 4.52 11.13
C PRO A 560 11.67 2.97 11.06
N VAL A 561 11.95 2.41 9.88
CA VAL A 561 12.05 0.95 9.70
C VAL A 561 13.18 0.35 10.57
N SER A 562 14.24 1.12 10.80
CA SER A 562 15.39 0.75 11.64
C SER A 562 15.01 0.43 13.07
N THR A 563 14.07 1.19 13.66
CA THR A 563 13.72 1.12 15.09
C THR A 563 12.54 0.18 15.38
N MET A 564 11.74 -0.18 14.37
CA MET A 564 10.58 -1.08 14.50
C MET A 564 10.91 -2.58 14.51
N ARG A 565 12.19 -2.94 14.35
CA ARG A 565 12.62 -4.34 14.37
C ARG A 565 12.23 -5.01 15.68
N ASN A 566 11.61 -6.18 15.58
CA ASN A 566 11.12 -7.01 16.70
C ASN A 566 10.10 -6.32 17.63
N TYR A 567 9.62 -5.12 17.32
CA TYR A 567 8.68 -4.42 18.20
C TYR A 567 7.35 -5.16 18.36
N GLN A 568 6.89 -5.85 17.31
CA GLN A 568 5.69 -6.69 17.36
C GLN A 568 5.76 -7.75 18.49
N GLN A 569 6.93 -8.31 18.79
CA GLN A 569 7.08 -9.26 19.90
C GLN A 569 6.92 -8.59 21.26
N GLU A 570 7.48 -7.39 21.43
CA GLU A 570 7.30 -6.61 22.65
C GLU A 570 5.83 -6.26 22.85
N VAL A 571 5.14 -5.81 21.79
CA VAL A 571 3.70 -5.54 21.76
C VAL A 571 2.91 -6.75 22.21
N ILE A 572 3.11 -7.90 21.57
CA ILE A 572 2.44 -9.16 21.94
C ILE A 572 2.70 -9.49 23.42
N THR A 573 3.94 -9.33 23.90
CA THR A 573 4.30 -9.68 25.28
C THR A 573 3.58 -8.80 26.30
N TYR A 574 3.60 -7.46 26.14
CA TYR A 574 2.98 -6.58 27.14
C TYR A 574 1.46 -6.46 27.01
N THR A 575 0.90 -6.74 25.82
CA THR A 575 -0.55 -6.77 25.60
C THR A 575 -1.17 -8.15 25.87
N LYS A 576 -0.38 -9.13 26.32
CA LYS A 576 -0.81 -10.53 26.51
C LYS A 576 -1.43 -11.13 25.25
N GLY A 577 -0.86 -10.80 24.08
CA GLY A 577 -1.26 -11.33 22.77
C GLY A 577 -2.54 -10.72 22.17
N THR A 578 -3.08 -9.64 22.76
CA THR A 578 -4.23 -8.93 22.20
C THR A 578 -3.83 -7.80 21.25
N GLY A 579 -2.61 -7.29 21.36
CA GLY A 579 -2.12 -6.20 20.55
C GLY A 579 -1.65 -6.65 19.17
N ARG A 580 -1.87 -5.80 18.17
CA ARG A 580 -1.45 -6.03 16.79
C ARG A 580 -0.78 -4.80 16.21
N LEU A 581 0.39 -4.98 15.61
CA LEU A 581 1.06 -3.98 14.79
C LEU A 581 0.91 -4.36 13.32
N PHE A 582 0.44 -3.42 12.52
CA PHE A 582 0.50 -3.46 11.07
C PHE A 582 1.42 -2.33 10.62
N CYS A 583 2.31 -2.59 9.66
CA CYS A 583 3.15 -1.54 9.07
C CYS A 583 3.06 -1.61 7.55
N SER A 584 2.91 -0.46 6.91
CA SER A 584 3.04 -0.27 5.47
C SER A 584 4.18 0.70 5.18
N LEU A 585 4.86 0.56 4.05
CA LEU A 585 5.93 1.49 3.67
C LEU A 585 5.33 2.84 3.28
N LYS A 586 5.68 3.91 4.00
CA LYS A 586 5.25 5.29 3.68
C LYS A 586 6.12 5.91 2.59
N GLY A 587 7.43 5.73 2.71
CA GLY A 587 8.44 6.38 1.86
C GLY A 587 9.74 6.62 2.61
N TYR A 588 10.55 7.54 2.11
CA TYR A 588 11.83 7.94 2.71
C TYR A 588 11.69 9.28 3.42
N ALA A 589 12.32 9.42 4.58
CA ALA A 589 12.41 10.67 5.31
C ALA A 589 13.82 10.84 5.92
N PRO A 590 14.18 12.04 6.40
CA PRO A 590 15.50 12.30 6.97
C PRO A 590 15.87 11.30 8.06
N CYS A 591 17.09 10.78 7.99
CA CYS A 591 17.57 9.75 8.90
C CYS A 591 17.67 10.30 10.34
N HIS A 592 17.09 9.57 11.29
CA HIS A 592 17.06 9.98 12.70
C HIS A 592 18.45 9.95 13.37
N ASN A 593 19.39 9.12 12.88
CA ASN A 593 20.73 8.95 13.43
C ASN A 593 21.84 8.99 12.37
N GLU A 594 21.77 9.99 11.48
CA GLU A 594 22.68 10.18 10.34
C GLU A 594 24.18 10.05 10.71
N SER A 595 24.65 10.73 11.76
CA SER A 595 26.09 10.73 12.11
C SER A 595 26.63 9.34 12.48
N GLU A 596 25.84 8.55 13.21
CA GLU A 596 26.21 7.18 13.61
C GLU A 596 26.25 6.25 12.39
N MET A 597 25.29 6.42 11.47
CA MET A 597 25.23 5.65 10.23
C MET A 597 26.40 5.96 9.31
N ILE A 598 26.77 7.23 9.13
CA ILE A 598 27.94 7.65 8.33
C ILE A 598 29.22 7.03 8.88
N GLU A 599 29.43 7.08 10.21
CA GLU A 599 30.62 6.49 10.84
C GLU A 599 30.65 4.96 10.67
N SER A 600 29.49 4.29 10.80
CA SER A 600 29.38 2.84 10.66
C SER A 600 29.66 2.33 9.24
N MET A 601 29.25 3.09 8.22
CA MET A 601 29.49 2.73 6.82
C MET A 601 30.90 3.08 6.36
N GLY A 602 31.50 4.13 6.92
CA GLY A 602 32.91 4.48 6.71
C GLY A 602 33.27 4.75 5.24
N TYR A 603 32.30 5.21 4.44
CA TYR A 603 32.49 5.49 3.02
C TYR A 603 33.32 6.77 2.82
N ASP A 604 34.36 6.69 1.99
CA ASP A 604 35.21 7.84 1.65
C ASP A 604 35.07 8.17 0.16
N ALA A 605 34.27 9.19 -0.15
CA ALA A 605 34.03 9.65 -1.51
C ALA A 605 35.30 10.07 -2.25
N LYS A 606 36.35 10.53 -1.55
CA LYS A 606 37.61 10.96 -2.18
C LYS A 606 38.48 9.79 -2.64
N ARG A 607 38.23 8.58 -2.12
CA ARG A 607 38.97 7.35 -2.46
C ARG A 607 38.21 6.45 -3.44
N ASP A 608 36.99 6.80 -3.83
CA ASP A 608 36.22 6.04 -4.81
C ASP A 608 36.79 6.25 -6.22
N LEU A 609 37.52 5.25 -6.72
CA LEU A 609 38.10 5.24 -8.06
C LEU A 609 37.07 5.02 -9.16
N GLU A 610 35.93 4.41 -8.87
CA GLU A 610 34.86 4.16 -9.84
C GLU A 610 33.93 5.38 -10.01
N ASN A 611 33.90 6.28 -9.02
CA ASN A 611 33.14 7.53 -9.05
C ASN A 611 33.99 8.71 -8.57
N PRO A 612 34.97 9.16 -9.37
CA PRO A 612 35.90 10.20 -8.96
C PRO A 612 35.18 11.54 -8.73
N THR A 613 35.57 12.24 -7.67
CA THR A 613 35.05 13.57 -7.30
C THR A 613 35.75 14.71 -8.05
N GLY A 614 36.96 14.47 -8.58
CA GLY A 614 37.76 15.46 -9.32
C GLY A 614 37.57 15.41 -10.84
N SER A 615 37.92 16.51 -11.50
CA SER A 615 37.89 16.67 -12.97
C SER A 615 39.28 16.52 -13.60
N VAL A 616 39.34 16.06 -14.85
CA VAL A 616 40.60 15.81 -15.56
C VAL A 616 40.85 16.95 -16.53
N PHE A 617 41.93 17.71 -16.30
CA PHE A 617 42.35 18.83 -17.12
C PHE A 617 43.69 18.53 -17.81
N CYS A 618 43.98 19.22 -18.91
CA CYS A 618 45.28 19.12 -19.57
C CYS A 618 46.06 20.44 -19.43
N ALA A 619 47.25 20.37 -18.85
CA ALA A 619 48.22 21.47 -18.88
C ALA A 619 49.51 20.98 -19.55
N HIS A 620 50.02 21.74 -20.52
CA HIS A 620 51.28 21.46 -21.22
C HIS A 620 51.38 20.06 -21.87
N GLY A 621 50.25 19.47 -22.29
CA GLY A 621 50.22 18.17 -22.96
C GLY A 621 50.24 16.96 -22.02
N THR A 622 50.09 17.16 -20.71
CA THR A 622 49.91 16.11 -19.70
C THR A 622 48.60 16.31 -18.95
N GLY A 623 47.76 15.28 -18.89
CA GLY A 623 46.54 15.28 -18.10
C GLY A 623 46.85 15.28 -16.59
N PHE A 624 46.22 16.16 -15.83
CA PHE A 624 46.28 16.19 -14.36
C PHE A 624 44.85 16.15 -13.79
N LEU A 625 44.72 15.60 -12.58
CA LEU A 625 43.45 15.53 -11.85
C LEU A 625 43.35 16.75 -10.93
N ALA A 626 42.36 17.61 -11.17
CA ALA A 626 42.02 18.70 -10.25
C ALA A 626 41.07 18.19 -9.17
N SER A 627 41.34 18.55 -7.91
CA SER A 627 40.45 18.22 -6.79
C SER A 627 39.11 18.96 -6.96
N TRP A 628 38.03 18.38 -6.44
CA TRP A 628 36.66 18.94 -6.55
C TRP A 628 36.56 20.43 -6.17
N ASP A 629 37.34 20.88 -5.17
CA ASP A 629 37.48 22.26 -4.69
C ASP A 629 38.09 23.23 -5.73
N GLU A 630 38.96 22.72 -6.60
CA GLU A 630 39.76 23.50 -7.55
C GLU A 630 39.17 23.46 -8.98
N VAL A 631 38.14 22.63 -9.20
CA VAL A 631 37.54 22.45 -10.53
C VAL A 631 37.02 23.78 -11.07
N LYS A 632 36.26 24.54 -10.27
CA LYS A 632 35.64 25.80 -10.68
C LYS A 632 36.65 26.88 -11.11
N THR A 633 37.86 26.84 -10.58
CA THR A 633 38.91 27.84 -10.85
C THR A 633 39.61 27.60 -12.20
N HIS A 634 39.51 26.39 -12.75
CA HIS A 634 40.20 25.98 -13.98
C HIS A 634 39.28 25.87 -15.21
N MET A 635 38.01 26.26 -15.08
CA MET A 635 37.00 26.08 -16.13
C MET A 635 37.05 27.19 -17.17
N HIS A 636 36.50 26.88 -18.35
CA HIS A 636 36.49 27.81 -19.48
C HIS A 636 35.11 28.45 -19.71
N VAL A 637 34.08 27.96 -19.01
CA VAL A 637 32.72 28.52 -19.00
C VAL A 637 32.45 29.17 -17.64
N GLU A 638 31.92 30.39 -17.65
CA GLU A 638 31.56 31.13 -16.43
C GLU A 638 30.44 30.41 -15.66
N SER A 639 30.48 30.45 -14.33
CA SER A 639 29.46 29.84 -13.47
C SER A 639 28.09 30.43 -13.76
N TYR A 640 27.09 29.57 -13.94
CA TYR A 640 25.72 30.01 -14.20
C TYR A 640 25.16 30.86 -13.03
N LEU A 641 25.60 30.59 -11.80
CA LEU A 641 25.20 31.36 -10.62
C LEU A 641 25.85 32.76 -10.56
N GLN A 642 27.09 32.92 -11.06
CA GLN A 642 27.75 34.23 -11.14
C GLN A 642 27.16 35.12 -12.26
N SER A 643 26.75 34.52 -13.38
CA SER A 643 26.18 35.26 -14.52
C SER A 643 24.83 35.97 -14.24
N LYS A 644 24.15 35.62 -13.14
CA LYS A 644 22.88 36.25 -12.72
C LYS A 644 23.05 37.50 -11.86
N GLU A 645 24.22 37.73 -11.27
CA GLU A 645 24.44 38.91 -10.40
C GLU A 645 24.84 40.17 -11.18
N GLU A 646 25.25 40.06 -12.46
CA GLU A 646 25.82 41.16 -13.25
C GLU A 646 24.95 41.68 -14.42
N ILE A 647 23.62 41.54 -14.39
CA ILE A 647 22.74 42.15 -15.41
C ILE A 647 21.98 43.35 -14.81
N PRO A 648 22.40 44.60 -15.09
CA PRO A 648 21.57 45.77 -14.84
C PRO A 648 20.28 45.73 -15.66
N GLN A 649 19.17 45.99 -14.97
CA GLN A 649 17.87 46.25 -15.55
C GLN A 649 17.96 47.44 -16.51
N GLU A 650 17.84 47.21 -17.81
CA GLU A 650 17.22 48.09 -18.81
C GLU A 650 17.63 47.58 -20.21
N VAL A 651 16.67 46.99 -20.93
CA VAL A 651 16.43 47.03 -22.38
C VAL A 651 15.59 45.80 -22.70
N TYR A 652 14.27 45.92 -22.54
CA TYR A 652 13.30 45.17 -23.36
C TYR A 652 12.03 46.02 -23.45
N GLN A 653 12.14 47.10 -24.22
CA GLN A 653 10.99 47.74 -24.83
C GLN A 653 11.09 47.50 -26.34
N ASN A 654 10.13 46.74 -26.84
CA ASN A 654 9.72 46.59 -28.24
C ASN A 654 10.73 46.01 -29.24
N GLN A 655 10.58 44.72 -29.51
CA GLN A 655 10.39 44.23 -30.88
C GLN A 655 9.41 43.04 -30.85
N ILE A 656 8.15 43.39 -31.10
CA ILE A 656 7.05 42.47 -31.42
C ILE A 656 7.08 42.24 -32.93
N SER A 657 6.99 40.97 -33.34
CA SER A 657 6.66 40.35 -34.65
C SER A 657 7.68 39.26 -34.97
N GLU A 658 7.35 38.05 -35.37
CA GLU A 658 6.11 37.34 -35.69
C GLU A 658 6.52 35.85 -35.76
N GLU A 659 5.95 34.95 -34.96
CA GLU A 659 6.04 33.51 -35.25
C GLU A 659 4.84 32.74 -34.66
N GLN A 660 3.76 32.77 -35.45
CA GLN A 660 2.74 31.74 -35.66
C GLN A 660 2.35 30.87 -34.45
N GLU A 661 1.45 31.43 -33.64
CA GLU A 661 0.48 30.66 -32.87
C GLU A 661 -0.34 29.76 -33.81
N ARG A 662 -0.36 28.46 -33.55
CA ARG A 662 -1.40 27.57 -34.10
C ARG A 662 -2.71 27.90 -33.38
N PHE A 663 -3.47 28.83 -33.93
CA PHE A 663 -4.89 28.98 -33.65
C PHE A 663 -5.61 27.68 -34.03
N VAL A 664 -6.26 27.06 -33.05
CA VAL A 664 -7.40 26.17 -33.30
C VAL A 664 -8.51 27.07 -33.82
N SER A 665 -8.97 26.82 -35.04
CA SER A 665 -10.00 27.65 -35.69
C SER A 665 -11.33 27.53 -34.94
N GLN A 666 -12.11 28.61 -34.89
CA GLN A 666 -13.49 28.60 -34.34
C GLN A 666 -14.36 27.49 -34.96
N GLU A 667 -14.03 27.05 -36.19
CA GLU A 667 -14.68 25.94 -36.89
C GLU A 667 -14.46 24.57 -36.22
N GLU A 668 -13.33 24.32 -35.54
CA GLU A 668 -13.08 23.07 -34.80
C GLU A 668 -13.90 22.99 -33.51
N ILE A 669 -14.08 24.12 -32.82
CA ILE A 669 -14.90 24.22 -31.61
C ILE A 669 -16.40 24.10 -31.98
N GLU A 670 -16.84 24.74 -33.07
CA GLU A 670 -18.20 24.59 -33.60
C GLU A 670 -18.47 23.16 -34.15
N GLN A 671 -17.47 22.47 -34.70
CA GLN A 671 -17.60 21.06 -35.11
C GLN A 671 -17.79 20.12 -33.92
N ILE A 672 -17.07 20.35 -32.82
CA ILE A 672 -17.24 19.58 -31.58
C ILE A 672 -18.64 19.84 -31.01
N ILE A 673 -19.11 21.09 -30.96
CA ILE A 673 -20.44 21.47 -30.44
C ILE A 673 -21.60 20.97 -31.34
N SER A 674 -21.43 21.00 -32.66
CA SER A 674 -22.45 20.53 -33.62
C SER A 674 -22.60 19.01 -33.65
N SER A 675 -21.53 18.27 -33.33
CA SER A 675 -21.56 16.80 -33.17
C SER A 675 -22.44 16.38 -31.98
N THR A 676 -22.48 17.20 -30.93
CA THR A 676 -23.31 16.99 -29.72
C THR A 676 -24.79 17.29 -29.96
N TYR A 677 -25.12 18.15 -30.92
CA TYR A 677 -26.50 18.57 -31.22
C TYR A 677 -27.30 17.54 -32.05
N ARG A 678 -26.67 16.66 -32.83
CA ARG A 678 -27.35 15.74 -33.77
C ARG A 678 -27.71 14.35 -33.22
N ALA A 679 -27.36 14.02 -31.98
CA ALA A 679 -27.71 12.72 -31.38
C ALA A 679 -29.21 12.61 -30.98
N ASN A 680 -29.96 13.72 -31.00
CA ASN A 680 -31.35 13.79 -30.51
C ASN A 680 -32.39 14.07 -31.60
N GLN A 681 -32.38 13.31 -32.70
CA GLN A 681 -33.60 13.16 -33.53
C GLN A 681 -34.03 11.69 -33.64
N GLY A 682 -34.98 11.39 -32.75
CA GLY A 682 -35.84 10.22 -32.59
C GLY A 682 -35.81 9.07 -33.59
N LYS A 683 -35.70 7.86 -33.03
CA LYS A 683 -36.61 6.75 -33.34
C LYS A 683 -37.01 6.00 -32.06
N LYS A 684 -38.32 5.96 -31.83
CA LYS A 684 -38.98 5.15 -30.79
C LYS A 684 -38.73 3.66 -31.06
N SER A 685 -38.42 2.86 -30.04
CA SER A 685 -39.38 1.92 -29.42
C SER A 685 -38.72 0.80 -28.59
N VAL A 686 -39.45 0.45 -27.53
CA VAL A 686 -39.47 -0.79 -26.74
C VAL A 686 -38.57 -0.90 -25.50
N TRP A 687 -39.26 -0.82 -24.36
CA TRP A 687 -38.89 -1.19 -23.01
C TRP A 687 -38.20 -2.57 -22.88
N LYS A 688 -37.13 -2.64 -22.08
CA LYS A 688 -36.87 -3.78 -21.17
C LYS A 688 -36.27 -3.29 -19.86
N ARG A 689 -36.86 -3.78 -18.77
CA ARG A 689 -36.56 -3.47 -17.36
C ARG A 689 -35.22 -4.06 -16.91
N SER A 690 -34.53 -3.25 -16.11
CA SER A 690 -33.71 -3.54 -14.93
C SER A 690 -32.82 -4.78 -14.95
N LYS A 691 -31.50 -4.56 -14.97
CA LYS A 691 -30.53 -5.41 -14.28
C LYS A 691 -29.47 -4.55 -13.60
N SER A 692 -29.06 -5.05 -12.44
CA SER A 692 -28.34 -4.46 -11.34
C SER A 692 -26.87 -4.16 -11.62
N VAL A 693 -26.42 -3.15 -10.87
CA VAL A 693 -25.05 -2.69 -10.66
C VAL A 693 -24.17 -3.83 -10.11
N ARG A 694 -23.10 -4.17 -10.86
CA ARG A 694 -21.75 -4.57 -10.42
C ARG A 694 -21.10 -5.43 -11.51
N GLU A 695 -20.41 -4.78 -12.43
CA GLU A 695 -19.30 -5.34 -13.21
C GLU A 695 -18.73 -4.26 -14.14
N SER A 696 -17.59 -3.70 -13.75
CA SER A 696 -16.55 -3.15 -14.64
C SER A 696 -15.42 -2.54 -13.80
N TYR A 697 -14.75 -3.41 -13.04
CA TYR A 697 -13.37 -3.18 -12.64
C TYR A 697 -12.58 -4.41 -13.11
N TYR A 698 -11.47 -4.16 -13.80
CA TYR A 698 -10.66 -5.07 -14.60
C TYR A 698 -11.06 -5.19 -16.08
N GLU A 699 -10.79 -4.12 -16.84
CA GLU A 699 -10.08 -4.31 -18.11
C GLU A 699 -8.58 -4.34 -17.82
N SER A 700 -7.96 -5.41 -18.31
CA SER A 700 -6.57 -5.81 -18.16
C SER A 700 -5.58 -4.81 -18.79
N TYR A 701 -4.62 -4.34 -17.99
CA TYR A 701 -3.45 -3.61 -18.46
C TYR A 701 -2.56 -4.51 -19.32
N SER A 702 -2.62 -4.32 -20.63
CA SER A 702 -1.52 -4.61 -21.55
C SER A 702 -0.62 -3.38 -21.62
N ASN A 703 0.53 -3.42 -20.94
CA ASN A 703 1.54 -2.37 -20.99
C ASN A 703 2.25 -2.39 -22.36
N VAL A 704 1.69 -1.67 -23.33
CA VAL A 704 2.48 -0.96 -24.33
C VAL A 704 2.69 0.44 -23.78
N SER A 705 3.95 0.86 -23.59
CA SER A 705 4.28 2.19 -23.07
C SER A 705 3.69 3.28 -23.96
N LYS A 706 2.55 3.84 -23.55
CA LYS A 706 2.11 5.15 -24.03
C LYS A 706 2.74 6.21 -23.15
N THR A 707 3.59 7.03 -23.75
CA THR A 707 4.04 8.31 -23.22
C THR A 707 2.85 9.07 -22.63
N LYS A 708 2.90 9.39 -21.32
CA LYS A 708 1.95 10.28 -20.67
C LYS A 708 2.09 11.67 -21.31
N GLU A 709 1.10 12.07 -22.10
CA GLU A 709 0.95 13.46 -22.54
C GLU A 709 0.65 14.33 -21.32
N CYS A 710 1.28 15.50 -21.24
CA CYS A 710 1.08 16.48 -20.19
C CYS A 710 -0.33 17.07 -20.37
N LYS A 711 -1.30 16.59 -19.58
CA LYS A 711 -2.69 17.08 -19.63
C LYS A 711 -2.77 18.49 -19.05
N GLU A 712 -3.44 19.40 -19.75
CA GLU A 712 -3.72 20.76 -19.24
C GLU A 712 -4.61 20.70 -17.99
N GLU A 713 -4.38 21.60 -17.02
CA GLU A 713 -5.07 21.65 -15.72
C GLU A 713 -6.23 22.65 -15.76
N TYR A 714 -7.43 22.18 -15.39
CA TYR A 714 -8.65 22.97 -15.31
C TYR A 714 -9.19 23.01 -13.89
N LEU A 715 -9.52 24.21 -13.40
CA LEU A 715 -10.18 24.42 -12.11
C LEU A 715 -11.64 24.86 -12.34
N LEU A 716 -12.58 23.99 -12.00
CA LEU A 716 -14.02 24.30 -12.01
C LEU A 716 -14.44 24.84 -10.65
N VAL A 717 -15.08 26.00 -10.63
CA VAL A 717 -15.54 26.64 -9.39
C VAL A 717 -17.05 26.81 -9.44
N ASP A 718 -17.76 26.26 -8.45
CA ASP A 718 -19.17 26.62 -8.23
C ASP A 718 -19.22 28.02 -7.58
N GLY A 719 -19.64 28.99 -8.38
CA GLY A 719 -19.60 30.40 -8.02
C GLY A 719 -20.50 30.74 -6.83
N TYR A 720 -21.70 30.17 -6.73
CA TYR A 720 -22.60 30.48 -5.61
C TYR A 720 -22.18 29.78 -4.34
N ASN A 721 -21.73 28.52 -4.42
CA ASN A 721 -21.23 27.79 -3.26
C ASN A 721 -20.05 28.53 -2.61
N VAL A 722 -19.10 29.03 -3.42
CA VAL A 722 -17.95 29.77 -2.92
C VAL A 722 -18.34 31.15 -2.35
N ILE A 723 -19.25 31.88 -3.00
CA ILE A 723 -19.73 33.18 -2.48
C ILE A 723 -20.37 33.04 -1.09
N PHE A 724 -21.18 32.00 -0.87
CA PHE A 724 -21.82 31.78 0.44
C PHE A 724 -20.87 31.18 1.48
N ALA A 725 -19.85 30.43 1.06
CA ALA A 725 -18.87 29.85 1.98
C ALA A 725 -17.87 30.87 2.52
N TRP A 726 -17.56 31.94 1.77
CA TRP A 726 -16.57 32.94 2.17
C TRP A 726 -17.23 34.10 2.93
N PRO A 727 -16.86 34.35 4.21
CA PRO A 727 -17.54 35.36 5.04
C PRO A 727 -17.58 36.76 4.41
N GLU A 728 -16.49 37.18 3.76
CA GLU A 728 -16.38 38.50 3.12
C GLU A 728 -17.26 38.66 1.88
N LEU A 729 -17.46 37.58 1.11
CA LEU A 729 -18.31 37.58 -0.08
C LEU A 729 -19.78 37.38 0.30
N SER A 730 -20.05 36.59 1.34
CA SER A 730 -21.40 36.37 1.86
C SER A 730 -22.02 37.66 2.41
N ILE A 731 -21.26 38.48 3.15
CA ILE A 731 -21.71 39.79 3.64
C ILE A 731 -21.97 40.75 2.47
N LEU A 732 -21.13 40.73 1.44
CA LEU A 732 -21.32 41.53 0.23
C LEU A 732 -22.52 41.06 -0.60
N ALA A 733 -22.78 39.75 -0.63
CA ALA A 733 -23.88 39.13 -1.33
C ALA A 733 -25.25 39.52 -0.74
N THR A 734 -25.33 39.72 0.58
CA THR A 734 -26.56 40.23 1.23
C THR A 734 -26.93 41.65 0.80
N ASP A 735 -25.96 42.49 0.44
CA ASP A 735 -26.19 43.87 0.00
C ASP A 735 -26.31 43.99 -1.53
N ASN A 736 -25.44 43.29 -2.29
CA ASN A 736 -25.43 43.28 -3.75
C ASN A 736 -24.76 42.01 -4.31
N MET A 737 -25.59 41.09 -4.83
CA MET A 737 -25.13 39.83 -5.44
C MET A 737 -24.19 40.04 -6.64
N ASP A 738 -24.41 41.06 -7.46
CA ASP A 738 -23.56 41.33 -8.63
C ASP A 738 -22.18 41.85 -8.20
N ALA A 739 -22.12 42.60 -7.11
CA ALA A 739 -20.86 43.06 -6.52
C ALA A 739 -20.05 41.88 -5.93
N ALA A 740 -20.72 40.93 -5.26
CA ALA A 740 -20.10 39.72 -4.75
C ALA A 740 -19.57 38.83 -5.88
N ARG A 741 -20.33 38.68 -6.98
CA ARG A 741 -19.92 37.94 -8.18
C ARG A 741 -18.66 38.55 -8.81
N THR A 742 -18.67 39.87 -9.02
CA THR A 742 -17.54 40.57 -9.63
C THR A 742 -16.28 40.43 -8.77
N LYS A 743 -16.42 40.58 -7.45
CA LYS A 743 -15.30 40.42 -6.50
C LYS A 743 -14.74 38.99 -6.47
N LEU A 744 -15.59 37.97 -6.59
CA LEU A 744 -15.12 36.58 -6.72
C LEU A 744 -14.30 36.39 -8.01
N LEU A 745 -14.79 36.91 -9.14
CA LEU A 745 -14.11 36.81 -10.42
C LEU A 745 -12.75 37.52 -10.40
N ASP A 746 -12.65 38.69 -9.76
CA ASP A 746 -11.38 39.41 -9.60
C ASP A 746 -10.36 38.61 -8.77
N ILE A 747 -10.80 37.94 -7.70
CA ILE A 747 -9.92 37.11 -6.86
C ILE A 747 -9.41 35.91 -7.66
N LEU A 748 -10.28 35.25 -8.43
CA LEU A 748 -9.93 34.06 -9.23
C LEU A 748 -9.06 34.41 -10.45
N SER A 749 -9.30 35.55 -11.10
CA SER A 749 -8.47 36.04 -12.21
C SER A 749 -7.02 36.29 -11.78
N ASN A 750 -6.83 36.90 -10.60
CA ASN A 750 -5.50 37.05 -10.01
C ASN A 750 -4.87 35.70 -9.68
N TYR A 751 -5.65 34.74 -9.20
CA TYR A 751 -5.18 33.40 -8.86
C TYR A 751 -4.73 32.58 -10.08
N GLU A 752 -5.46 32.64 -11.19
CA GLU A 752 -5.08 31.99 -12.47
C GLU A 752 -3.72 32.51 -12.97
N GLY A 753 -3.48 33.82 -12.86
CA GLY A 753 -2.21 34.44 -13.23
C GLY A 753 -1.02 33.88 -12.44
N ILE A 754 -1.25 33.32 -11.25
CA ILE A 754 -0.23 32.76 -10.37
C ILE A 754 -0.01 31.26 -10.64
N ARG A 755 -1.08 30.48 -10.79
CA ARG A 755 -1.01 29.00 -10.86
C ARG A 755 -0.91 28.43 -12.28
N LYS A 756 -1.10 29.25 -13.34
CA LYS A 756 -1.12 28.82 -14.76
C LYS A 756 -2.08 27.65 -15.03
N CYS A 757 -3.29 27.69 -14.46
CA CYS A 757 -4.36 26.72 -14.69
C CYS A 757 -5.60 27.40 -15.27
N ASN A 758 -6.34 26.74 -16.16
CA ASN A 758 -7.52 27.34 -16.80
C ASN A 758 -8.71 27.32 -15.84
N ILE A 759 -9.20 28.48 -15.40
CA ILE A 759 -10.32 28.54 -14.44
C ILE A 759 -11.66 28.73 -15.16
N ILE A 760 -12.63 27.89 -14.80
CA ILE A 760 -14.04 28.02 -15.23
C ILE A 760 -14.93 28.20 -14.00
N VAL A 761 -15.64 29.34 -13.94
CA VAL A 761 -16.58 29.65 -12.87
C VAL A 761 -18.01 29.45 -13.39
N VAL A 762 -18.76 28.57 -12.75
CA VAL A 762 -20.13 28.22 -13.14
C VAL A 762 -21.11 28.89 -12.19
N PHE A 763 -22.10 29.60 -12.75
CA PHE A 763 -23.21 30.19 -12.00
C PHE A 763 -24.53 29.61 -12.48
N ASP A 764 -25.40 29.29 -11.53
CA ASP A 764 -26.81 28.98 -11.80
C ASP A 764 -27.54 30.19 -12.41
N ALA A 765 -28.31 29.97 -13.47
CA ALA A 765 -29.19 31.01 -14.01
C ALA A 765 -30.40 31.25 -13.09
N TYR A 766 -30.23 32.03 -12.03
CA TYR A 766 -31.35 32.47 -11.18
C TYR A 766 -31.90 33.83 -11.66
N ARG A 767 -33.09 33.78 -12.28
CA ARG A 767 -34.07 34.87 -12.56
C ARG A 767 -34.07 35.60 -13.93
N VAL A 768 -34.06 34.91 -15.06
CA VAL A 768 -34.67 35.47 -16.29
C VAL A 768 -35.25 34.34 -17.16
N GLN A 769 -36.53 34.43 -17.54
CA GLN A 769 -37.22 33.43 -18.36
C GLN A 769 -36.60 33.34 -19.76
N GLY A 770 -36.16 32.15 -20.18
CA GLY A 770 -35.74 31.85 -21.55
C GLY A 770 -34.26 32.07 -21.88
N HIS A 771 -33.35 32.04 -20.91
CA HIS A 771 -31.90 32.17 -21.18
C HIS A 771 -31.26 30.90 -21.77
N THR A 772 -30.48 31.08 -22.84
CA THR A 772 -29.54 30.09 -23.37
C THR A 772 -28.22 30.14 -22.58
N GLU A 773 -27.48 29.04 -22.58
CA GLU A 773 -26.12 28.96 -22.01
C GLU A 773 -25.24 30.10 -22.55
N GLU A 774 -24.72 30.94 -21.68
CA GLU A 774 -23.82 32.05 -22.03
C GLU A 774 -22.44 31.79 -21.41
N VAL A 775 -21.43 31.74 -22.27
CA VAL A 775 -20.01 31.67 -21.87
C VAL A 775 -19.39 33.03 -22.11
N ILE A 776 -18.95 33.67 -21.04
CA ILE A 776 -18.35 35.01 -21.06
C ILE A 776 -16.92 34.87 -20.54
N THR A 777 -15.93 35.28 -21.33
CA THR A 777 -14.54 35.40 -20.87
C THR A 777 -14.39 36.68 -20.03
N TYR A 778 -14.02 36.53 -18.76
CA TYR A 778 -13.74 37.64 -17.85
C TYR A 778 -12.25 37.68 -17.56
N HIS A 779 -11.54 38.66 -18.13
CA HIS A 779 -10.06 38.68 -18.15
C HIS A 779 -9.48 37.38 -18.74
N ASN A 780 -8.79 36.59 -17.92
CA ASN A 780 -8.17 35.31 -18.27
C ASN A 780 -9.07 34.09 -17.94
N ILE A 781 -10.15 34.26 -17.16
CA ILE A 781 -11.02 33.16 -16.70
C ILE A 781 -12.31 33.03 -17.53
N HIS A 782 -12.89 31.84 -17.58
CA HIS A 782 -14.16 31.57 -18.26
C HIS A 782 -15.34 31.57 -17.27
N MET A 783 -16.34 32.42 -17.49
CA MET A 783 -17.58 32.43 -16.72
C MET A 783 -18.70 31.77 -17.52
N VAL A 784 -19.41 30.82 -16.93
CA VAL A 784 -20.51 30.08 -17.56
C VAL A 784 -21.79 30.30 -16.77
N PHE A 785 -22.84 30.78 -17.44
CA PHE A 785 -24.21 30.71 -16.92
C PHE A 785 -24.92 29.50 -17.50
N THR A 786 -25.42 28.63 -16.63
CA THR A 786 -26.17 27.43 -17.05
C THR A 786 -27.53 27.79 -17.66
N ARG A 787 -28.17 26.85 -18.37
CA ARG A 787 -29.54 27.03 -18.90
C ARG A 787 -30.57 26.97 -17.75
N GLU A 788 -31.76 27.54 -17.96
CA GLU A 788 -32.87 27.57 -16.96
C GLU A 788 -33.24 26.20 -16.35
N ALA A 789 -32.97 25.08 -17.05
CA ALA A 789 -33.28 23.73 -16.60
C ALA A 789 -32.05 22.90 -16.16
N GLN A 790 -30.87 23.50 -16.06
CA GLN A 790 -29.62 22.82 -15.70
C GLN A 790 -28.96 23.53 -14.52
N THR A 791 -28.66 22.78 -13.46
CA THR A 791 -27.91 23.32 -12.32
C THR A 791 -26.41 23.37 -12.63
N ALA A 792 -25.69 24.24 -11.93
CA ALA A 792 -24.23 24.33 -11.95
C ALA A 792 -23.62 22.95 -11.66
N ASP A 793 -24.21 22.20 -10.74
CA ASP A 793 -23.81 20.83 -10.44
C ASP A 793 -23.90 19.90 -11.65
N GLN A 794 -25.01 19.92 -12.38
CA GLN A 794 -25.18 19.10 -13.58
C GLN A 794 -24.22 19.50 -14.70
N TYR A 795 -23.83 20.77 -14.77
CA TYR A 795 -22.81 21.23 -15.72
C TYR A 795 -21.42 20.72 -15.33
N ILE A 796 -21.03 20.87 -14.06
CA ILE A 796 -19.74 20.45 -13.53
C ILE A 796 -19.58 18.93 -13.65
N GLU A 797 -20.60 18.15 -13.30
CA GLU A 797 -20.60 16.69 -13.42
C GLU A 797 -20.42 16.23 -14.87
N ARG A 798 -21.16 16.84 -15.80
CA ARG A 798 -21.07 16.51 -17.23
C ARG A 798 -19.70 16.89 -17.78
N PHE A 799 -19.18 18.06 -17.44
CA PHE A 799 -17.87 18.51 -17.89
C PHE A 799 -16.75 17.61 -17.36
N ALA A 800 -16.80 17.25 -16.08
CA ALA A 800 -15.84 16.35 -15.45
C ALA A 800 -15.85 14.97 -16.12
N HIS A 801 -17.05 14.40 -16.34
CA HIS A 801 -17.20 13.08 -16.96
C HIS A 801 -16.75 13.05 -18.44
N ASP A 802 -17.14 14.05 -19.23
CA ASP A 802 -16.84 14.09 -20.66
C ASP A 802 -15.36 14.35 -20.96
N ASN A 803 -14.62 14.97 -20.03
CA ASN A 803 -13.24 15.43 -20.25
C ASN A 803 -12.16 14.80 -19.35
N GLN A 804 -12.51 13.86 -18.46
CA GLN A 804 -11.57 13.14 -17.57
C GLN A 804 -10.35 12.53 -18.28
N ASN A 805 -10.53 12.09 -19.53
CA ASN A 805 -9.46 11.44 -20.30
C ASN A 805 -8.50 12.43 -20.95
N LYS A 806 -8.90 13.71 -21.11
CA LYS A 806 -8.14 14.74 -21.83
C LYS A 806 -7.44 15.74 -20.92
N TYR A 807 -8.05 16.11 -19.80
CA TYR A 807 -7.55 17.16 -18.90
C TYR A 807 -7.38 16.67 -17.46
N ARG A 808 -6.61 17.39 -16.65
CA ARG A 808 -6.60 17.24 -15.19
C ARG A 808 -7.61 18.23 -14.62
N ILE A 809 -8.70 17.73 -14.03
CA ILE A 809 -9.82 18.56 -13.60
C ILE A 809 -9.85 18.60 -12.06
N VAL A 810 -9.85 19.81 -11.52
CA VAL A 810 -10.02 20.09 -10.08
C VAL A 810 -11.35 20.81 -9.91
N VAL A 811 -12.20 20.37 -8.97
CA VAL A 811 -13.50 21.00 -8.70
C VAL A 811 -13.52 21.60 -7.30
N ALA A 812 -13.85 22.88 -7.19
CA ALA A 812 -14.01 23.60 -5.94
C ALA A 812 -15.49 23.62 -5.50
N THR A 813 -15.87 22.81 -4.51
CA THR A 813 -17.22 22.79 -3.92
C THR A 813 -17.23 22.29 -2.46
N SER A 814 -18.16 22.81 -1.67
CA SER A 814 -18.42 22.38 -0.29
C SER A 814 -19.69 21.54 -0.12
N ASP A 815 -20.40 21.19 -1.21
CA ASP A 815 -21.59 20.34 -1.14
C ASP A 815 -21.20 18.85 -1.03
N GLY A 816 -21.60 18.21 0.07
CA GLY A 816 -21.25 16.80 0.34
C GLY A 816 -21.79 15.80 -0.68
N LEU A 817 -22.94 16.06 -1.31
CA LEU A 817 -23.46 15.16 -2.37
C LEU A 817 -22.64 15.30 -3.65
N GLN A 818 -22.31 16.53 -4.03
CA GLN A 818 -21.50 16.81 -5.21
C GLN A 818 -20.07 16.26 -5.06
N GLN A 819 -19.49 16.32 -3.86
CA GLN A 819 -18.17 15.77 -3.58
C GLN A 819 -18.08 14.26 -3.83
N ILE A 820 -19.13 13.51 -3.51
CA ILE A 820 -19.21 12.07 -3.74
C ILE A 820 -19.28 11.78 -5.24
N ILE A 821 -20.07 12.56 -5.99
CA ILE A 821 -20.28 12.37 -7.43
C ILE A 821 -19.02 12.69 -8.23
N ILE A 822 -18.34 13.80 -7.91
CA ILE A 822 -17.11 14.23 -8.60
C ILE A 822 -15.94 13.28 -8.33
N ARG A 823 -15.82 12.75 -7.10
CA ARG A 823 -14.85 11.67 -6.80
C ARG A 823 -15.15 10.40 -7.58
N GLY A 824 -16.43 10.07 -7.75
CA GLY A 824 -16.85 8.95 -8.62
C GLY A 824 -16.50 9.14 -10.10
N ALA A 825 -16.32 10.38 -10.55
CA ALA A 825 -15.93 10.74 -11.92
C ALA A 825 -14.41 10.91 -12.11
N GLY A 826 -13.58 10.64 -11.09
CA GLY A 826 -12.12 10.66 -11.19
C GLY A 826 -11.47 12.05 -11.22
N ALA A 827 -12.20 13.11 -10.85
CA ALA A 827 -11.66 14.47 -10.74
C ALA A 827 -11.17 14.79 -9.32
N GLU A 828 -10.18 15.66 -9.22
CA GLU A 828 -9.64 16.14 -7.94
C GLU A 828 -10.61 17.13 -7.30
N LEU A 829 -10.65 17.15 -5.97
CA LEU A 829 -11.63 17.95 -5.24
C LEU A 829 -10.96 18.90 -4.27
N LEU A 830 -11.49 20.12 -4.23
CA LEU A 830 -11.08 21.18 -3.33
C LEU A 830 -12.33 21.72 -2.61
N SER A 831 -12.30 21.88 -1.30
CA SER A 831 -13.39 22.57 -0.60
C SER A 831 -13.30 24.09 -0.83
N ALA A 832 -14.41 24.82 -0.65
CA ALA A 832 -14.37 26.28 -0.79
C ALA A 832 -13.45 26.94 0.26
N ARG A 833 -13.26 26.32 1.44
CA ARG A 833 -12.33 26.81 2.47
C ARG A 833 -10.88 26.58 2.10
N GLU A 834 -10.55 25.40 1.61
CA GLU A 834 -9.21 25.08 1.11
C GLU A 834 -8.83 25.99 -0.07
N LEU A 835 -9.78 26.30 -0.97
CA LEU A 835 -9.56 27.27 -2.06
C LEU A 835 -9.15 28.64 -1.51
N LYS A 836 -9.82 29.10 -0.45
CA LYS A 836 -9.50 30.39 0.17
C LYS A 836 -8.09 30.40 0.77
N GLU A 837 -7.76 29.36 1.54
CA GLU A 837 -6.44 29.23 2.17
C GLU A 837 -5.31 29.10 1.15
N GLU A 838 -5.56 28.44 0.02
CA GLU A 838 -4.59 28.31 -1.06
C GLU A 838 -4.35 29.66 -1.76
N ILE A 839 -5.41 30.42 -2.03
CA ILE A 839 -5.33 31.76 -2.62
C ILE A 839 -4.63 32.75 -1.66
N GLU A 840 -4.92 32.67 -0.36
CA GLU A 840 -4.25 33.51 0.65
C GLU A 840 -2.76 33.20 0.75
N ARG A 841 -2.39 31.92 0.78
CA ARG A 841 -0.98 31.49 0.76
C ARG A 841 -0.25 31.95 -0.51
N ALA A 842 -0.90 31.86 -1.67
CA ALA A 842 -0.34 32.34 -2.93
C ALA A 842 -0.11 33.87 -2.90
N ASN A 843 -1.05 34.64 -2.35
CA ASN A 843 -0.92 36.09 -2.21
C ASN A 843 0.11 36.51 -1.17
N GLU A 844 0.26 35.77 -0.07
CA GLU A 844 1.29 36.03 0.95
C GLU A 844 2.71 35.81 0.42
N LYS A 845 2.93 34.74 -0.37
CA LYS A 845 4.22 34.51 -1.04
C LYS A 845 4.62 35.68 -1.93
N ILE A 846 3.69 36.19 -2.75
CA ILE A 846 3.96 37.35 -3.61
C ILE A 846 4.24 38.61 -2.78
N LYS A 847 3.50 38.85 -1.70
CA LYS A 847 3.75 39.99 -0.80
C LYS A 847 5.12 39.90 -0.12
N GLN A 848 5.58 38.70 0.23
CA GLN A 848 6.92 38.47 0.77
C GLN A 848 7.98 38.75 -0.29
N GLU A 849 7.84 38.20 -1.50
CA GLU A 849 8.75 38.47 -2.62
C GLU A 849 8.80 39.98 -2.98
N TYR A 850 7.68 40.69 -2.87
CA TYR A 850 7.62 42.13 -3.14
C TYR A 850 8.25 42.96 -2.02
N LYS A 851 8.09 42.56 -0.75
CA LYS A 851 8.77 43.20 0.40
C LYS A 851 10.27 42.99 0.35
N GLU A 852 10.72 41.78 0.01
CA GLU A 852 12.14 41.48 -0.17
C GLU A 852 12.75 42.28 -1.34
N LYS A 853 11.97 42.58 -2.39
CA LYS A 853 12.38 43.50 -3.44
C LYS A 853 12.44 44.97 -2.99
N GLN A 854 11.50 45.44 -2.17
CA GLN A 854 11.52 46.83 -1.66
C GLN A 854 12.60 47.08 -0.62
N GLU A 855 12.93 46.11 0.25
CA GLU A 855 14.04 46.24 1.21
C GLU A 855 15.41 46.31 0.50
N ARG A 856 15.52 45.79 -0.73
CA ARG A 856 16.73 45.91 -1.56
C ARG A 856 16.90 47.29 -2.21
N GLU A 857 15.84 48.09 -2.36
CA GLU A 857 15.91 49.40 -3.05
C GLU A 857 16.28 50.58 -2.12
N HIS A 858 16.22 50.41 -0.79
CA HIS A 858 16.58 51.45 0.19
C HIS A 858 17.87 51.15 0.95
N ASN A 859 19.01 51.08 0.24
CA ASN A 859 20.34 51.25 0.85
C ASN A 859 21.01 52.50 0.28
N PHE A 860 21.19 53.52 1.14
CA PHE A 860 21.75 54.83 0.80
C PHE A 860 23.22 54.74 0.36
N VAL A 861 23.58 55.59 -0.61
CA VAL A 861 24.94 55.83 -1.16
C VAL A 861 26.03 56.04 -0.09
N LEU A 862 25.65 56.38 1.15
CA LEU A 862 26.55 56.57 2.28
C LEU A 862 27.17 55.26 2.82
N ASP A 863 26.52 54.11 2.67
CA ASP A 863 27.00 52.84 3.21
C ASP A 863 27.94 52.06 2.26
N ALA A 864 28.08 52.53 1.02
CA ALA A 864 29.05 51.99 0.05
C ALA A 864 30.43 52.68 0.10
N MET A 865 30.62 53.69 0.98
CA MET A 865 31.89 54.42 1.08
C MET A 865 32.81 53.83 2.15
N THR A 866 34.08 53.63 1.79
CA THR A 866 35.15 53.25 2.72
C THR A 866 35.35 54.28 3.84
N LEU A 867 35.71 53.81 5.05
CA LEU A 867 35.87 54.63 6.27
C LEU A 867 36.78 55.86 6.07
N GLU A 868 37.85 55.73 5.28
CA GLU A 868 38.76 56.83 4.95
C GLU A 868 38.08 57.91 4.08
N THR A 869 37.22 57.50 3.15
CA THR A 869 36.48 58.40 2.25
C THR A 869 35.38 59.14 3.01
N ARG A 870 34.74 58.47 3.98
CA ARG A 870 33.75 59.08 4.90
C ARG A 870 34.38 60.18 5.76
N GLN A 871 35.58 59.95 6.31
CA GLN A 871 36.32 60.96 7.08
C GLN A 871 36.76 62.16 6.23
N GLN A 872 37.16 61.93 4.97
CA GLN A 872 37.52 63.01 4.05
C GLN A 872 36.30 63.88 3.68
N VAL A 873 35.13 63.28 3.46
CA VAL A 873 33.88 64.01 3.17
C VAL A 873 33.41 64.81 4.39
N GLU A 874 33.58 64.29 5.61
CA GLU A 874 33.28 65.02 6.85
C GLU A 874 34.28 66.17 7.12
N GLU A 875 35.58 65.99 6.83
CA GLU A 875 36.57 67.07 6.93
C GLU A 875 36.33 68.19 5.92
N ILE A 876 35.88 67.86 4.70
CA ILE A 876 35.53 68.85 3.66
C ILE A 876 34.29 69.65 4.09
N ASN A 877 33.25 68.96 4.60
CA ASN A 877 32.05 69.62 5.12
C ASN A 877 32.31 70.51 6.34
N ASN A 878 33.26 70.14 7.21
CA ASN A 878 33.64 70.96 8.37
C ASN A 878 34.51 72.17 7.99
N LYS A 879 35.36 72.06 6.95
CA LYS A 879 36.13 73.19 6.40
C LYS A 879 35.26 74.21 5.67
N GLU A 880 34.17 73.77 5.03
CA GLU A 880 33.19 74.68 4.42
C GLU A 880 32.37 75.46 5.45
N LYS A 881 32.08 74.86 6.62
CA LYS A 881 31.38 75.52 7.73
C LYS A 881 32.20 76.54 8.52
N THR A 882 33.54 76.58 8.37
CA THR A 882 34.41 77.57 9.07
C THR A 882 34.81 78.77 8.19
N LYS A 883 34.38 78.81 6.93
CA LYS A 883 34.55 79.97 6.02
C LYS A 883 33.25 80.73 5.73
N LEU A 884 32.14 80.31 6.34
CA LEU A 884 30.88 81.04 6.50
C LEU A 884 30.81 81.54 7.94
#